data_AF-A0AAN6NZ17-F1
#
_entry.id   AF-A0AAN6NZ17-F1
#
_cell.length_a   1.000
_cell.length_b   1.000
_cell.length_c   1.000
_cell.angle_alpha   90.00
_cell.angle_beta   90.00
_cell.angle_gamma   90.00
#
_symmetry.space_group_name_H-M   'P 1'
#
loop_
_entity.id
_entity.type
_entity.pdbx_description
1 polymer ?
#
loop_
_entity_poly.entity_id
_entity_poly.type
_entity_poly.pdbx_seq_one_letter_code
_entity_poly.pdbx_strand_id
1 'polypeptide(L)'
;MAQIGQHVGFAPNGLAPVNPPFSINNQTVILPLSPQASLVGRAPNGFPYHPYHGHNAHDGLNGHAQDVNGRPTTPTQLRGFLDNLISAGVERPRLSEFDISVFTLIFPTSEGYAIRSNLLEHRLQDCPIPITRIDDRFIARKSKDISWKDKLTGGGPSADIAVFAKHASGVIQWRHVSSALSVQKLQQRLISITQELHSRLYNVPCVLPAPPSENKTVALVRGRPNLMTGGPVYAAAKALGLELVIIDEPGHWLEADTSENIKLREAFLTTDMTEDEGVADRIVQSIERYDKPIHGVFTLSDNYFVTVAQVAERLGLPSAPVSAFETAVDKYKSRLLQDSPGHTACVFSVQELHTLLSAPPHGYQPFFTPTFPSPMIVKPTKGWSSECVSKVTQLSDLTVAVQKATARHGSAAVIEPFYQGPEIDVNFVLLDGEVLFCEIADEPPCEADASDATVNDTFSPVALTLPSALPADEQQIVKQTLHQILLKMGFHTGIYHLEARVVNSKYEYRTIAPGVVDLVPRPPYDFPLPGRPECKLVEINARPPGYRVSVPSRHTYGVDYFAIRMLAALGDKERLRAVSVPFSHPLRRHSHHVAPFSHHAHHHHAHHAAHNNRTPGAQYFSRLVYIPVPSNGILQWARQGHMSPSDDLKLRRPDLAEHIVLAVDYYADGDRVSTFTDGARTYLGHILVKSTVSRKQAIEVGNEVLKAFRVEIVEEVD
;
A
#
# COMPACT_ATOMS: atom_id res chain seq x y z
N MET A 1 52.74 26.64 37.67
CA MET A 1 51.49 26.44 38.45
C MET A 1 50.39 27.22 37.74
N ALA A 2 49.94 26.78 36.57
CA ALA A 2 48.95 25.72 36.33
C ALA A 2 47.53 26.14 36.77
N GLN A 3 46.89 27.02 35.99
CA GLN A 3 45.44 27.16 35.86
C GLN A 3 45.08 28.18 34.77
N ILE A 4 44.81 27.73 33.54
CA ILE A 4 43.99 28.34 32.45
C ILE A 4 43.77 27.18 31.43
N GLY A 5 42.63 26.86 30.83
CA GLY A 5 41.27 27.39 30.82
C GLY A 5 40.40 26.55 29.85
N GLN A 6 39.08 26.62 30.06
CA GLN A 6 37.95 26.46 29.13
C GLN A 6 38.01 25.45 27.95
N HIS A 7 37.07 24.48 27.97
CA HIS A 7 36.13 24.29 26.85
C HIS A 7 34.81 23.71 27.37
N VAL A 8 33.71 24.30 26.91
CA VAL A 8 32.32 24.05 27.29
C VAL A 8 31.79 22.78 26.58
N GLY A 9 31.20 21.86 27.34
CA GLY A 9 30.51 20.68 26.82
C GLY A 9 29.35 20.30 27.74
N PHE A 10 28.12 20.59 27.31
CA PHE A 10 26.90 20.09 27.95
C PHE A 10 26.55 18.72 27.36
N ALA A 11 26.61 17.69 28.19
CA ALA A 11 26.06 16.37 27.89
C ALA A 11 24.58 16.32 28.31
N PRO A 12 23.65 15.80 27.48
CA PRO A 12 22.33 15.38 27.93
C PRO A 12 22.38 13.93 28.42
N ASN A 13 21.87 13.72 29.63
CA ASN A 13 21.68 12.41 30.26
C ASN A 13 20.83 11.49 29.37
N GLY A 14 21.44 10.38 28.97
CA GLY A 14 20.77 9.28 28.28
C GLY A 14 19.97 8.41 29.25
N LEU A 15 18.69 8.23 28.95
CA LEU A 15 17.93 7.04 29.31
C LEU A 15 17.56 6.36 27.99
N ALA A 16 18.25 5.27 27.70
CA ALA A 16 17.92 4.38 26.60
C ALA A 16 16.62 3.63 26.94
N PRO A 17 15.63 3.53 26.04
CA PRO A 17 14.56 2.56 26.20
C PRO A 17 15.09 1.21 25.69
N VAL A 18 15.52 0.36 26.63
CA VAL A 18 15.77 -1.06 26.38
C VAL A 18 14.53 -1.83 26.83
N ASN A 19 13.60 -2.04 25.90
CA ASN A 19 12.76 -3.24 25.76
C ASN A 19 11.91 -3.13 24.47
N PRO A 20 11.90 -4.15 23.58
CA PRO A 20 11.21 -4.09 22.30
C PRO A 20 9.67 -4.17 22.44
N PRO A 21 8.89 -3.59 21.50
CA PRO A 21 7.43 -3.41 21.60
C PRO A 21 6.58 -4.68 21.41
N PHE A 22 7.15 -5.89 21.38
CA PHE A 22 6.40 -7.13 21.21
C PHE A 22 6.88 -8.25 22.14
N SER A 23 5.97 -8.77 22.96
CA SER A 23 6.12 -10.10 23.54
C SER A 23 5.23 -11.05 22.73
N ILE A 24 5.82 -11.75 21.76
CA ILE A 24 5.18 -12.93 21.19
C ILE A 24 5.39 -14.07 22.20
N ASN A 25 4.51 -14.17 23.19
CA ASN A 25 4.47 -15.35 24.05
C ASN A 25 3.86 -16.51 23.24
N ASN A 26 4.74 -17.28 22.58
CA ASN A 26 4.37 -18.50 21.87
C ASN A 26 3.94 -19.58 22.87
N GLN A 27 2.65 -19.66 23.21
CA GLN A 27 2.07 -20.90 23.72
C GLN A 27 1.48 -21.68 22.55
N THR A 28 2.17 -22.76 22.15
CA THR A 28 1.66 -23.69 21.14
C THR A 28 0.69 -24.65 21.81
N VAL A 29 -0.59 -24.52 21.51
CA VAL A 29 -1.60 -25.51 21.94
C VAL A 29 -1.62 -26.64 20.93
N ILE A 30 -0.95 -27.75 21.24
CA ILE A 30 -1.06 -28.98 20.44
C ILE A 30 -2.28 -29.74 20.94
N LEU A 31 -3.32 -29.82 20.12
CA LEU A 31 -4.52 -30.60 20.42
C LEU A 31 -4.52 -31.90 19.62
N PRO A 32 -4.42 -33.07 20.28
CA PRO A 32 -4.97 -34.30 19.74
C PRO A 32 -6.38 -34.54 20.30
N LEU A 33 -7.31 -34.97 19.46
CA LEU A 33 -8.61 -35.52 19.89
C LEU A 33 -8.58 -37.04 19.77
N SER A 34 -8.18 -37.72 20.85
CA SER A 34 -8.74 -39.04 21.19
C SER A 34 -8.20 -39.56 22.53
N PRO A 35 -9.04 -39.79 23.55
CA PRO A 35 -8.79 -40.79 24.57
C PRO A 35 -9.40 -42.12 24.10
N GLN A 36 -8.55 -43.07 23.67
CA GLN A 36 -8.74 -44.55 23.56
C GLN A 36 -7.85 -45.05 22.40
N ALA A 37 -6.99 -46.05 22.54
CA ALA A 37 -7.24 -47.33 23.18
C ALA A 37 -6.03 -47.88 23.97
N SER A 38 -6.39 -48.57 25.05
CA SER A 38 -5.64 -49.58 25.78
C SER A 38 -4.55 -50.31 24.98
N LEU A 39 -3.28 -50.09 25.33
CA LEU A 39 -2.24 -51.11 25.15
C LEU A 39 -2.29 -52.03 26.37
N VAL A 40 -3.04 -53.13 26.22
CA VAL A 40 -2.91 -54.32 27.06
C VAL A 40 -1.53 -54.93 26.78
N GLY A 41 -0.51 -54.46 27.50
CA GLY A 41 0.79 -55.09 27.57
C GLY A 41 0.78 -56.16 28.66
N ARG A 42 0.65 -57.43 28.27
CA ARG A 42 0.91 -58.58 29.14
C ARG A 42 2.34 -58.48 29.70
N ALA A 43 2.48 -58.54 31.02
CA ALA A 43 3.70 -59.01 31.68
C ALA A 43 3.37 -60.32 32.41
N PRO A 44 4.19 -61.38 32.27
CA PRO A 44 4.00 -62.65 32.95
C PRO A 44 4.66 -62.64 34.33
N ASN A 45 4.13 -63.49 35.23
CA ASN A 45 4.68 -63.97 36.50
C ASN A 45 4.30 -63.24 37.79
N GLY A 46 3.61 -63.97 38.68
CA GLY A 46 4.04 -64.05 40.09
C GLY A 46 3.04 -63.73 41.21
N PHE A 47 2.23 -64.72 41.59
CA PHE A 47 1.73 -65.01 42.97
C PHE A 47 0.58 -64.16 43.58
N PRO A 48 -0.19 -64.73 44.56
CA PRO A 48 -1.66 -64.60 44.59
C PRO A 48 -2.22 -63.72 45.70
N TYR A 49 -3.46 -63.27 45.46
CA TYR A 49 -4.57 -62.99 46.39
C TYR A 49 -4.29 -62.74 47.88
N HIS A 50 -4.75 -61.57 48.37
CA HIS A 50 -5.46 -61.47 49.65
C HIS A 50 -6.52 -60.35 49.62
N PRO A 51 -7.78 -60.61 50.03
CA PRO A 51 -8.83 -59.60 50.15
C PRO A 51 -8.93 -59.05 51.59
N TYR A 52 -9.66 -57.93 51.75
CA TYR A 52 -10.01 -57.19 52.99
C TYR A 52 -9.05 -56.08 53.44
N HIS A 53 -9.43 -54.81 53.24
CA HIS A 53 -10.21 -54.04 54.23
C HIS A 53 -10.60 -52.67 53.65
N GLY A 54 -11.84 -52.26 53.94
CA GLY A 54 -12.37 -50.96 53.57
C GLY A 54 -12.12 -49.86 54.60
N HIS A 55 -12.61 -48.68 54.19
CA HIS A 55 -12.93 -47.47 54.93
C HIS A 55 -11.97 -46.27 54.90
N ASN A 56 -12.63 -45.16 54.55
CA ASN A 56 -12.37 -43.75 54.87
C ASN A 56 -11.46 -42.98 53.91
N ALA A 57 -12.12 -42.49 52.85
CA ALA A 57 -11.78 -41.25 52.19
C ALA A 57 -12.00 -40.08 53.15
N HIS A 58 -10.93 -39.40 53.54
CA HIS A 58 -10.80 -37.96 53.49
C HIS A 58 -9.32 -37.57 53.73
N ASP A 59 -8.89 -36.60 52.92
CA ASP A 59 -7.69 -35.77 53.03
C ASP A 59 -6.33 -36.36 52.61
N GLY A 60 -5.78 -35.79 51.52
CA GLY A 60 -4.39 -36.03 51.11
C GLY A 60 -4.06 -35.68 49.66
N LEU A 61 -4.02 -34.38 49.36
CA LEU A 61 -3.06 -33.68 48.49
C LEU A 61 -2.40 -34.39 47.27
N ASN A 62 -2.44 -33.64 46.17
CA ASN A 62 -1.45 -33.52 45.09
C ASN A 62 -1.54 -34.44 43.86
N GLY A 63 -1.75 -33.78 42.72
CA GLY A 63 -1.53 -34.32 41.38
C GLY A 63 -1.54 -33.21 40.32
N HIS A 64 -0.83 -32.11 40.56
CA HIS A 64 -0.47 -31.15 39.52
C HIS A 64 0.31 -31.89 38.42
N ALA A 65 -0.34 -32.15 37.29
CA ALA A 65 0.32 -32.53 36.06
C ALA A 65 -0.01 -31.50 34.98
N GLN A 66 0.67 -30.35 35.08
CA GLN A 66 0.90 -29.49 33.93
C GLN A 66 2.28 -29.86 33.38
N ASP A 67 2.33 -30.15 32.09
CA ASP A 67 3.57 -30.11 31.31
C ASP A 67 4.15 -28.68 31.40
N VAL A 68 5.46 -28.59 31.60
CA VAL A 68 6.28 -27.36 31.71
C VAL A 68 6.05 -26.34 30.56
N ASN A 69 5.31 -26.72 29.51
CA ASN A 69 5.00 -25.93 28.32
C ASN A 69 3.53 -25.47 28.20
N GLY A 70 2.70 -25.59 29.25
CA GLY A 70 1.33 -25.03 29.25
C GLY A 70 0.33 -25.76 28.34
N ARG A 71 0.53 -27.06 28.09
CA ARG A 71 -0.42 -27.88 27.31
C ARG A 71 -1.71 -28.10 28.13
N PRO A 72 -2.92 -27.97 27.54
CA PRO A 72 -4.15 -28.37 28.22
C PRO A 72 -4.11 -29.89 28.43
N THR A 73 -4.02 -30.31 29.69
CA THR A 73 -3.91 -31.73 30.06
C THR A 73 -5.27 -32.39 30.28
N THR A 74 -6.37 -31.63 30.20
CA THR A 74 -7.75 -32.13 30.39
C THR A 74 -8.73 -31.61 29.33
N PRO A 75 -9.76 -32.40 28.95
CA PRO A 75 -10.84 -31.96 28.05
C PRO A 75 -11.58 -30.69 28.53
N THR A 76 -11.61 -30.45 29.84
CA THR A 76 -12.24 -29.28 30.47
C THR A 76 -11.49 -27.98 30.19
N GLN A 77 -10.15 -28.00 30.22
CA GLN A 77 -9.33 -26.82 29.90
C GLN A 77 -9.41 -26.47 28.41
N LEU A 78 -9.44 -27.46 27.54
CA LEU A 78 -9.68 -27.24 26.11
C LEU A 78 -11.07 -26.63 25.87
N ARG A 79 -12.10 -27.19 26.51
CA ARG A 79 -13.45 -26.63 26.42
C ARG A 79 -13.47 -25.18 26.92
N GLY A 80 -12.85 -24.89 28.07
CA GLY A 80 -12.72 -23.53 28.59
C GLY A 80 -11.98 -22.58 27.64
N PHE A 81 -10.91 -23.03 27.00
CA PHE A 81 -10.20 -22.25 25.97
C PHE A 81 -11.09 -21.91 24.77
N LEU A 82 -11.79 -22.90 24.23
CA LEU A 82 -12.70 -22.71 23.11
C LEU A 82 -13.90 -21.84 23.49
N ASP A 83 -14.48 -22.07 24.66
CA ASP A 83 -15.59 -21.30 25.19
C ASP A 83 -15.17 -19.85 25.46
N ASN A 84 -13.94 -19.59 25.92
CA ASN A 84 -13.43 -18.24 26.09
C ASN A 84 -13.06 -17.57 24.77
N LEU A 85 -12.55 -18.32 23.78
CA LEU A 85 -12.42 -17.79 22.42
C LEU A 85 -13.79 -17.36 21.88
N ILE A 86 -14.80 -18.21 22.03
CA ILE A 86 -16.18 -17.95 21.58
C ILE A 86 -16.81 -16.79 22.36
N SER A 87 -16.68 -16.78 23.68
CA SER A 87 -17.20 -15.73 24.57
C SER A 87 -16.53 -14.39 24.32
N ALA A 88 -15.27 -14.40 23.91
CA ALA A 88 -14.55 -13.21 23.45
C ALA A 88 -14.80 -12.87 21.96
N GLY A 89 -15.84 -13.46 21.35
CA GLY A 89 -16.36 -13.05 20.04
C GLY A 89 -15.77 -13.77 18.83
N VAL A 90 -14.86 -14.73 19.00
CA VAL A 90 -14.36 -15.58 17.90
C VAL A 90 -15.48 -16.51 17.48
N GLU A 91 -15.88 -16.54 16.21
CA GLU A 91 -16.79 -17.63 15.82
C GLU A 91 -16.05 -18.97 15.98
N ARG A 92 -16.81 -19.99 16.40
CA ARG A 92 -16.30 -21.30 16.79
C ARG A 92 -15.10 -21.75 15.96
N PRO A 93 -13.91 -21.93 16.59
CA PRO A 93 -12.71 -22.36 15.88
C PRO A 93 -12.97 -23.66 15.13
N ARG A 94 -12.45 -23.77 13.90
CA ARG A 94 -12.48 -25.04 13.17
C ARG A 94 -11.44 -25.95 13.79
N LEU A 95 -11.83 -27.07 14.38
CA LEU A 95 -10.89 -28.06 14.91
C LEU A 95 -10.91 -29.28 13.99
N SER A 96 -9.73 -29.86 13.78
CA SER A 96 -9.62 -31.17 13.14
C SER A 96 -9.54 -32.24 14.22
N GLU A 97 -10.22 -33.36 14.02
CA GLU A 97 -10.11 -34.53 14.89
C GLU A 97 -8.79 -35.29 14.64
N PHE A 98 -8.21 -35.13 13.44
CA PHE A 98 -7.07 -35.92 12.97
C PHE A 98 -5.78 -35.10 12.82
N ASP A 99 -5.87 -33.77 12.84
CA ASP A 99 -4.76 -32.85 12.63
C ASP A 99 -4.51 -31.93 13.82
N ILE A 100 -3.29 -31.43 13.91
CA ILE A 100 -2.86 -30.45 14.89
C ILE A 100 -3.40 -29.07 14.49
N SER A 101 -4.15 -28.45 15.40
CA SER A 101 -4.55 -27.03 15.29
C SER A 101 -3.48 -26.14 15.91
N VAL A 102 -3.10 -25.06 15.23
CA VAL A 102 -2.08 -24.12 15.70
C VAL A 102 -2.69 -22.73 15.82
N PHE A 103 -2.51 -22.11 16.97
CA PHE A 103 -3.00 -20.77 17.28
C PHE A 103 -1.85 -19.86 17.70
N THR A 104 -1.94 -18.58 17.34
CA THR A 104 -1.10 -17.51 17.89
C THR A 104 -2.00 -16.50 18.58
N LEU A 105 -1.67 -16.17 19.83
CA LEU A 105 -2.30 -15.11 20.60
C LEU A 105 -1.40 -13.88 20.56
N ILE A 106 -1.98 -12.72 20.22
CA ILE A 106 -1.29 -11.44 20.14
C ILE A 106 -1.64 -10.63 21.39
N PHE A 107 -0.62 -10.06 22.02
CA PHE A 107 -0.75 -9.20 23.19
C PHE A 107 0.00 -7.88 22.96
N PRO A 108 -0.62 -6.72 23.21
CA PRO A 108 0.09 -5.45 23.25
C PRO A 108 1.07 -5.46 24.42
N THR A 109 2.23 -4.82 24.25
CA THR A 109 3.20 -4.66 25.35
C THR A 109 2.88 -3.50 26.28
N SER A 110 1.95 -2.63 25.88
CA SER A 110 1.51 -1.47 26.63
C SER A 110 -0.01 -1.36 26.60
N GLU A 111 -0.53 -0.72 27.62
CA GLU A 111 -1.91 -0.24 27.62
C GLU A 111 -2.09 0.87 26.57
N GLY A 112 -3.28 0.95 25.99
CA GLY A 112 -3.59 1.97 24.99
C GLY A 112 -4.80 1.65 24.14
N TYR A 113 -4.92 2.42 23.06
CA TYR A 113 -6.03 2.41 22.11
C TYR A 113 -5.54 1.97 20.74
N ALA A 114 -6.28 1.08 20.08
CA ALA A 114 -5.88 0.55 18.79
C ALA A 114 -5.75 1.62 17.72
N ILE A 115 -4.72 1.51 16.89
CA ILE A 115 -4.51 2.42 15.77
C ILE A 115 -5.54 2.21 14.64
N ARG A 116 -6.06 0.98 14.50
CA ARG A 116 -7.09 0.55 13.54
C ARG A 116 -7.64 -0.83 13.93
N SER A 117 -8.83 -1.17 13.43
CA SER A 117 -9.58 -2.39 13.80
C SER A 117 -9.11 -3.68 13.13
N ASN A 118 -8.41 -3.55 11.99
CA ASN A 118 -8.05 -4.68 11.13
C ASN A 118 -6.54 -4.75 10.90
N LEU A 119 -5.74 -4.34 11.89
CA LEU A 119 -4.29 -4.33 11.81
C LEU A 119 -3.69 -5.70 11.43
N LEU A 120 -4.09 -6.79 12.08
CA LEU A 120 -3.63 -8.14 11.79
C LEU A 120 -4.06 -8.60 10.41
N GLU A 121 -5.32 -8.41 10.03
CA GLU A 121 -5.81 -8.76 8.68
C GLU A 121 -5.03 -8.00 7.60
N HIS A 122 -4.82 -6.70 7.83
CA HIS A 122 -4.07 -5.84 6.94
C HIS A 122 -2.61 -6.26 6.83
N ARG A 123 -1.93 -6.51 7.96
CA ARG A 123 -0.49 -6.79 7.98
C ARG A 123 -0.16 -8.22 7.59
N LEU A 124 -1.08 -9.18 7.77
CA LEU A 124 -0.89 -10.60 7.43
C LEU A 124 -1.42 -11.00 6.06
N GLN A 125 -1.92 -10.05 5.26
CA GLN A 125 -2.16 -10.28 3.85
C GLN A 125 -0.89 -10.84 3.19
N ASP A 126 -1.07 -11.78 2.27
CA ASP A 126 0.01 -12.48 1.57
C ASP A 126 0.98 -13.29 2.42
N CYS A 127 0.65 -13.55 3.70
CA CYS A 127 1.47 -14.44 4.53
C CYS A 127 1.65 -15.79 3.81
N PRO A 128 2.91 -16.25 3.61
CA PRO A 128 3.18 -17.49 2.87
C PRO A 128 2.71 -18.74 3.64
N ILE A 129 2.43 -18.60 4.94
CA ILE A 129 1.90 -19.68 5.77
C ILE A 129 0.38 -19.56 5.78
N PRO A 130 -0.37 -20.57 5.30
CA PRO A 130 -1.81 -20.47 5.19
C PRO A 130 -2.48 -20.21 6.53
N ILE A 131 -3.28 -19.14 6.57
CA ILE A 131 -4.08 -18.74 7.72
C ILE A 131 -5.52 -19.22 7.49
N THR A 132 -6.10 -19.90 8.48
CA THR A 132 -7.50 -20.31 8.46
C THR A 132 -8.42 -19.17 8.90
N ARG A 133 -7.99 -18.41 9.91
CA ARG A 133 -8.77 -17.32 10.48
C ARG A 133 -7.88 -16.31 11.16
N ILE A 134 -8.24 -15.04 11.05
CA ILE A 134 -7.74 -13.96 11.89
C ILE A 134 -8.95 -13.45 12.68
N ASP A 135 -8.79 -13.29 13.98
CA ASP A 135 -9.67 -12.48 14.79
C ASP A 135 -8.88 -11.28 15.30
N ASP A 136 -9.21 -10.13 14.75
CA ASP A 136 -8.57 -8.86 15.06
C ASP A 136 -9.43 -8.11 16.08
N ARG A 137 -9.15 -8.36 17.34
CA ARG A 137 -9.93 -7.82 18.46
C ARG A 137 -9.48 -6.44 18.88
N PHE A 138 -8.55 -5.82 18.14
CA PHE A 138 -8.07 -4.48 18.44
C PHE A 138 -9.21 -3.45 18.40
N ILE A 139 -10.32 -3.67 17.66
CA ILE A 139 -11.57 -2.87 17.74
C ILE A 139 -12.82 -3.73 17.40
N ALA A 140 -13.11 -4.78 18.16
CA ALA A 140 -14.34 -5.57 17.99
C ALA A 140 -14.79 -6.14 19.34
N ARG A 141 -15.89 -5.75 20.01
CA ARG A 141 -17.19 -5.21 19.60
C ARG A 141 -17.89 -4.51 20.79
N LYS A 142 -18.81 -3.58 20.49
CA LYS A 142 -19.92 -3.03 21.30
C LYS A 142 -19.64 -2.04 22.44
N SER A 143 -18.43 -1.92 22.99
CA SER A 143 -18.11 -0.79 23.89
C SER A 143 -17.26 0.24 23.15
N LYS A 144 -17.70 1.51 23.19
CA LYS A 144 -16.88 2.65 22.77
C LYS A 144 -15.59 2.81 23.60
N ASP A 145 -15.49 2.11 24.73
CA ASP A 145 -14.28 2.02 25.55
C ASP A 145 -13.27 1.00 24.98
N ILE A 146 -12.18 1.48 24.39
CA ILE A 146 -11.05 0.65 23.94
C ILE A 146 -9.80 1.04 24.70
N SER A 147 -9.81 0.85 26.02
CA SER A 147 -8.59 0.87 26.80
C SER A 147 -8.15 -0.56 27.07
N TRP A 148 -7.04 -1.01 26.48
CA TRP A 148 -6.41 -2.25 26.96
C TRP A 148 -5.77 -1.94 28.30
N LYS A 149 -6.42 -2.28 29.42
CA LYS A 149 -5.96 -2.01 30.80
C LYS A 149 -5.52 -3.27 31.55
N ASP A 150 -5.68 -4.43 30.93
CA ASP A 150 -5.44 -5.71 31.58
C ASP A 150 -3.96 -6.08 31.51
N LYS A 151 -3.17 -5.59 32.48
CA LYS A 151 -1.87 -6.20 32.75
C LYS A 151 -2.11 -7.65 33.17
N LEU A 152 -1.44 -8.58 32.50
CA LEU A 152 -1.29 -9.95 33.00
C LEU A 152 -0.43 -9.92 34.29
N THR A 153 -1.08 -9.70 35.44
CA THR A 153 -0.40 -9.60 36.75
C THR A 153 -0.17 -10.94 37.43
N GLY A 154 -0.32 -12.06 36.71
CA GLY A 154 -0.14 -13.40 37.26
C GLY A 154 -0.15 -14.46 36.17
N GLY A 155 1.02 -14.72 35.60
CA GLY A 155 1.22 -15.71 34.54
C GLY A 155 2.44 -16.58 34.83
N GLY A 156 2.39 -17.38 35.90
CA GLY A 156 3.32 -18.50 36.05
C GLY A 156 3.05 -19.56 34.96
N PRO A 157 3.93 -20.57 34.81
CA PRO A 157 3.74 -21.70 33.87
C PRO A 157 2.43 -22.49 34.08
N SER A 158 1.66 -22.16 35.13
CA SER A 158 0.38 -22.75 35.50
C SER A 158 -0.88 -21.96 35.11
N ALA A 159 -0.75 -20.78 34.51
CA ALA A 159 -1.91 -19.96 34.13
C ALA A 159 -2.77 -20.63 33.05
N ASP A 160 -4.09 -20.63 33.25
CA ASP A 160 -5.06 -21.27 32.35
C ASP A 160 -5.04 -20.57 30.98
N ILE A 161 -4.85 -21.35 29.92
CA ILE A 161 -4.81 -20.87 28.55
C ILE A 161 -6.11 -20.19 28.11
N ALA A 162 -7.22 -20.57 28.75
CA ALA A 162 -8.51 -19.91 28.57
C ALA A 162 -8.46 -18.44 29.04
N VAL A 163 -7.64 -18.11 30.04
CA VAL A 163 -7.43 -16.74 30.52
C VAL A 163 -6.60 -15.94 29.52
N PHE A 164 -5.54 -16.52 28.94
CA PHE A 164 -4.75 -15.86 27.88
C PHE A 164 -5.62 -15.54 26.65
N ALA A 165 -6.48 -16.46 26.24
CA ALA A 165 -7.40 -16.25 25.11
C ALA A 165 -8.37 -15.09 25.34
N LYS A 166 -8.76 -14.80 26.59
CA LYS A 166 -9.64 -13.69 26.94
C LYS A 166 -8.94 -12.33 26.81
N HIS A 167 -7.65 -12.25 27.14
CA HIS A 167 -6.89 -10.99 27.19
C HIS A 167 -6.11 -10.68 25.90
N ALA A 168 -6.08 -11.63 24.97
CA ALA A 168 -5.42 -11.46 23.66
C ALA A 168 -6.15 -10.37 22.85
N SER A 169 -5.38 -9.42 22.33
CA SER A 169 -5.86 -8.37 21.42
C SER A 169 -6.05 -8.87 19.99
N GLY A 170 -5.54 -10.06 19.67
CA GLY A 170 -5.88 -10.76 18.45
C GLY A 170 -5.51 -12.22 18.50
N VAL A 171 -6.17 -13.02 17.67
CA VAL A 171 -5.99 -14.47 17.59
C VAL A 171 -5.83 -14.87 16.14
N ILE A 172 -4.79 -15.63 15.83
CA ILE A 172 -4.55 -16.16 14.49
C ILE A 172 -4.67 -17.67 14.58
N GLN A 173 -5.59 -18.24 13.80
CA GLN A 173 -5.68 -19.67 13.58
C GLN A 173 -4.98 -20.01 12.27
N TRP A 174 -3.92 -20.81 12.36
CA TRP A 174 -3.18 -21.30 11.20
C TRP A 174 -3.85 -22.55 10.62
N ARG A 175 -3.62 -22.82 9.33
CA ARG A 175 -4.09 -24.05 8.69
C ARG A 175 -3.58 -25.28 9.45
N HIS A 176 -4.49 -26.22 9.65
CA HIS A 176 -4.23 -27.50 10.30
C HIS A 176 -2.99 -28.19 9.74
N VAL A 177 -2.27 -28.85 10.64
CA VAL A 177 -1.03 -29.55 10.35
C VAL A 177 -1.25 -31.03 10.61
N SER A 178 -0.89 -31.88 9.65
CA SER A 178 -1.04 -33.33 9.82
C SER A 178 -0.43 -33.81 11.14
N SER A 179 -1.16 -34.63 11.89
CA SER A 179 -0.66 -35.28 13.11
C SER A 179 0.52 -36.21 12.86
N ALA A 180 0.73 -36.65 11.61
CA ALA A 180 1.89 -37.44 11.19
C ALA A 180 3.17 -36.59 10.99
N LEU A 181 3.10 -35.26 11.14
CA LEU A 181 4.27 -34.40 10.98
C LEU A 181 5.28 -34.62 12.12
N SER A 182 6.57 -34.77 11.78
CA SER A 182 7.62 -34.92 12.79
C SER A 182 7.75 -33.68 13.67
N VAL A 183 8.18 -33.89 14.92
CA VAL A 183 8.41 -32.80 15.90
C VAL A 183 9.36 -31.74 15.34
N GLN A 184 10.42 -32.15 14.64
CA GLN A 184 11.36 -31.23 14.01
C GLN A 184 10.71 -30.34 12.94
N LYS A 185 9.86 -30.92 12.08
CA LYS A 185 9.13 -30.16 11.04
C LYS A 185 8.08 -29.23 11.66
N LEU A 186 7.42 -29.67 12.74
CA LEU A 186 6.51 -28.81 13.50
C LEU A 186 7.25 -27.62 14.10
N GLN A 187 8.40 -27.84 14.75
CA GLN A 187 9.26 -26.78 15.29
C GLN A 187 9.72 -25.80 14.20
N GLN A 188 10.17 -26.31 13.05
CA GLN A 188 10.53 -25.47 11.90
C GLN A 188 9.36 -24.59 11.45
N ARG A 189 8.14 -25.15 11.36
CA ARG A 189 6.94 -24.38 11.01
C ARG A 189 6.65 -23.28 12.03
N LEU A 190 6.77 -23.56 13.33
CA LEU A 190 6.58 -22.56 14.39
C LEU A 190 7.62 -21.44 14.34
N ILE A 191 8.87 -21.78 14.02
CA ILE A 191 9.94 -20.79 13.77
C ILE A 191 9.57 -19.90 12.58
N SER A 192 9.14 -20.49 11.46
CA SER A 192 8.70 -19.74 10.28
C SER A 192 7.51 -18.82 10.59
N ILE A 193 6.49 -19.30 11.32
CA ILE A 193 5.37 -18.46 11.81
C ILE A 193 5.90 -17.26 12.59
N THR A 194 6.80 -17.49 13.55
CA THR A 194 7.37 -16.43 14.38
C THR A 194 8.14 -15.41 13.53
N GLN A 195 8.90 -15.88 12.53
CA GLN A 195 9.64 -15.01 11.62
C GLN A 195 8.72 -14.15 10.74
N GLU A 196 7.63 -14.72 10.21
CA GLU A 196 6.66 -13.99 9.39
C GLU A 196 5.90 -12.94 10.21
N LEU A 197 5.48 -13.29 11.44
CA LEU A 197 4.85 -12.37 12.38
C LEU A 197 5.78 -11.22 12.74
N HIS A 198 7.03 -11.53 13.10
CA HIS A 198 8.02 -10.51 13.40
C HIS A 198 8.22 -9.59 12.19
N SER A 199 8.34 -10.14 10.98
CA SER A 199 8.58 -9.31 9.78
C SER A 199 7.42 -8.35 9.46
N ARG A 200 6.20 -8.66 9.92
CA ARG A 200 4.99 -7.88 9.63
C ARG A 200 4.54 -6.98 10.77
N LEU A 201 4.78 -7.37 12.01
CA LEU A 201 4.22 -6.69 13.17
C LEU A 201 5.29 -5.94 13.98
N TYR A 202 6.56 -6.34 13.95
CA TYR A 202 7.58 -5.88 14.91
C TYR A 202 7.79 -4.36 15.01
N ASN A 203 7.60 -3.63 13.92
CA ASN A 203 7.88 -2.19 13.86
C ASN A 203 6.63 -1.30 13.88
N VAL A 204 5.43 -1.88 13.81
CA VAL A 204 4.17 -1.11 13.81
C VAL A 204 3.56 -1.09 15.21
N PRO A 205 3.25 0.07 15.80
CA PRO A 205 2.57 0.09 17.10
C PRO A 205 1.14 -0.41 16.95
N CYS A 206 0.72 -1.37 17.77
CA CYS A 206 -0.67 -1.84 17.74
C CYS A 206 -1.63 -0.90 18.49
N VAL A 207 -1.12 -0.22 19.51
CA VAL A 207 -1.87 0.72 20.34
C VAL A 207 -1.09 2.03 20.54
N LEU A 208 -1.81 3.11 20.80
CA LEU A 208 -1.29 4.40 21.20
C LEU A 208 -1.80 4.76 22.61
N PRO A 209 -1.04 5.56 23.40
CA PRO A 209 -1.43 5.88 24.77
C PRO A 209 -2.66 6.80 24.84
N ALA A 210 -2.82 7.71 23.89
CA ALA A 210 -3.95 8.62 23.83
C ALA A 210 -5.15 7.95 23.13
N PRO A 211 -6.39 8.17 23.63
CA PRO A 211 -7.58 7.74 22.91
C PRO A 211 -7.63 8.42 21.54
N PRO A 212 -7.92 7.69 20.45
CA PRO A 212 -8.40 8.35 19.25
C PRO A 212 -9.61 9.16 19.64
N SER A 213 -9.72 10.38 19.14
CA SER A 213 -10.89 11.19 19.42
C SER A 213 -12.14 10.43 18.94
N GLU A 214 -13.08 10.15 19.85
CA GLU A 214 -14.27 9.38 19.51
C GLU A 214 -15.14 10.11 18.48
N ASN A 215 -15.82 9.34 17.62
CA ASN A 215 -16.81 9.81 16.65
C ASN A 215 -16.28 10.95 15.75
N LYS A 216 -15.08 10.78 15.19
CA LYS A 216 -14.54 11.70 14.18
C LYS A 216 -15.14 11.41 12.82
N THR A 217 -15.69 12.46 12.23
CA THR A 217 -16.35 12.44 10.93
C THR A 217 -15.47 13.10 9.88
N VAL A 218 -15.23 12.42 8.77
CA VAL A 218 -14.55 12.96 7.58
C VAL A 218 -15.51 13.05 6.40
N ALA A 219 -15.43 14.13 5.64
CA ALA A 219 -16.19 14.30 4.40
C ALA A 219 -15.32 13.96 3.18
N LEU A 220 -15.80 13.03 2.35
CA LEU A 220 -15.26 12.75 1.02
C LEU A 220 -16.08 13.51 -0.03
N VAL A 221 -15.47 14.53 -0.63
CA VAL A 221 -16.04 15.29 -1.76
C VAL A 221 -15.76 14.55 -3.06
N ARG A 222 -16.80 14.35 -3.88
CA ARG A 222 -16.80 13.44 -5.05
C ARG A 222 -16.54 12.00 -4.61
N GLY A 223 -17.63 11.30 -4.30
CA GLY A 223 -17.65 9.87 -4.02
C GLY A 223 -17.01 9.07 -5.15
N ARG A 224 -16.57 7.85 -4.84
CA ARG A 224 -15.94 7.00 -5.87
C ARG A 224 -17.01 6.41 -6.78
N PRO A 225 -16.75 6.31 -8.09
CA PRO A 225 -17.79 6.00 -9.09
C PRO A 225 -18.43 4.62 -8.92
N ASN A 226 -17.78 3.70 -8.20
CA ASN A 226 -18.30 2.36 -7.93
C ASN A 226 -17.62 1.72 -6.72
N LEU A 227 -18.14 0.57 -6.29
CA LEU A 227 -17.59 -0.19 -5.16
C LEU A 227 -16.18 -0.72 -5.41
N MET A 228 -15.80 -1.00 -6.66
CA MET A 228 -14.45 -1.50 -6.98
C MET A 228 -13.37 -0.46 -6.64
N THR A 229 -13.59 0.80 -7.02
CA THR A 229 -12.64 1.90 -6.76
C THR A 229 -12.84 2.53 -5.37
N GLY A 230 -14.06 2.47 -4.82
CA GLY A 230 -14.38 3.02 -3.50
C GLY A 230 -14.21 2.08 -2.32
N GLY A 231 -14.33 0.76 -2.54
CA GLY A 231 -14.31 -0.25 -1.49
C GLY A 231 -13.14 -0.13 -0.51
N PRO A 232 -11.89 0.03 -0.98
CA PRO A 232 -10.74 0.25 -0.10
C PRO A 232 -10.81 1.54 0.72
N VAL A 233 -11.42 2.60 0.16
CA VAL A 233 -11.61 3.89 0.86
C VAL A 233 -12.59 3.69 2.01
N TYR A 234 -13.75 3.08 1.75
CA TYR A 234 -14.78 2.82 2.76
C TYR A 234 -14.28 1.83 3.83
N ALA A 235 -13.53 0.81 3.41
CA ALA A 235 -12.90 -0.14 4.31
C ALA A 235 -11.84 0.53 5.21
N ALA A 236 -11.06 1.48 4.69
CA ALA A 236 -10.11 2.25 5.49
C ALA A 236 -10.81 3.14 6.52
N ALA A 237 -11.86 3.87 6.14
CA ALA A 237 -12.65 4.67 7.07
C ALA A 237 -13.21 3.82 8.22
N LYS A 238 -13.85 2.70 7.88
CA LYS A 238 -14.38 1.73 8.85
C LYS A 238 -13.28 1.17 9.76
N ALA A 239 -12.14 0.80 9.18
CA ALA A 239 -11.01 0.28 9.94
C ALA A 239 -10.42 1.31 10.91
N LEU A 240 -10.46 2.58 10.56
CA LEU A 240 -10.05 3.67 11.44
C LEU A 240 -11.12 4.06 12.48
N GLY A 241 -12.33 3.49 12.40
CA GLY A 241 -13.45 3.86 13.26
C GLY A 241 -13.99 5.27 12.97
N LEU A 242 -13.85 5.74 11.72
CA LEU A 242 -14.32 7.07 11.30
C LEU A 242 -15.73 6.99 10.73
N GLU A 243 -16.53 8.01 11.02
CA GLU A 243 -17.76 8.27 10.28
C GLU A 243 -17.38 8.91 8.93
N LEU A 244 -17.90 8.37 7.83
CA LEU A 244 -17.60 8.87 6.49
C LEU A 244 -18.86 9.50 5.88
N VAL A 245 -18.81 10.80 5.65
CA VAL A 245 -19.85 11.53 4.92
C VAL A 245 -19.43 11.68 3.47
N ILE A 246 -20.34 11.39 2.54
CA ILE A 246 -20.11 11.58 1.10
C ILE A 246 -20.80 12.86 0.66
N ILE A 247 -20.11 13.73 -0.07
CA ILE A 247 -20.68 14.94 -0.67
C ILE A 247 -20.57 14.80 -2.17
N ASP A 248 -21.71 14.68 -2.85
CA ASP A 248 -21.74 14.48 -4.29
C ASP A 248 -23.06 14.91 -4.93
N GLU A 249 -23.09 14.81 -6.27
CA GLU A 249 -24.24 15.19 -7.09
C GLU A 249 -25.45 14.25 -6.92
N PRO A 250 -26.67 14.75 -7.16
CA PRO A 250 -27.87 13.92 -7.21
C PRO A 250 -27.71 12.77 -8.21
N GLY A 251 -28.19 11.59 -7.85
CA GLY A 251 -28.14 10.38 -8.68
C GLY A 251 -26.87 9.53 -8.49
N HIS A 252 -25.91 9.96 -7.67
CA HIS A 252 -24.75 9.12 -7.34
C HIS A 252 -25.20 7.81 -6.64
N TRP A 253 -24.56 6.68 -6.95
CA TRP A 253 -25.00 5.35 -6.47
C TRP A 253 -25.02 5.17 -4.95
N LEU A 254 -24.27 5.99 -4.22
CA LEU A 254 -24.30 6.05 -2.75
C LEU A 254 -25.47 6.89 -2.20
N GLU A 255 -26.19 7.67 -2.98
CA GLU A 255 -27.27 8.54 -2.48
C GLU A 255 -28.37 7.72 -1.79
N ALA A 256 -28.79 6.62 -2.40
CA ALA A 256 -29.84 5.78 -1.84
C ALA A 256 -29.41 5.05 -0.55
N ASP A 257 -30.25 5.07 0.48
CA ASP A 257 -30.07 4.32 1.74
C ASP A 257 -30.44 2.84 1.59
N THR A 258 -29.75 2.16 0.67
CA THR A 258 -29.83 0.70 0.56
C THR A 258 -29.12 0.06 1.76
N SER A 259 -29.46 -1.19 2.07
CA SER A 259 -28.80 -1.94 3.15
C SER A 259 -27.29 -2.05 2.99
N GLU A 260 -26.77 -1.96 1.77
CA GLU A 260 -25.33 -1.96 1.52
C GLU A 260 -24.71 -0.57 1.63
N ASN A 261 -25.35 0.46 1.07
CA ASN A 261 -24.80 1.81 1.08
C ASN A 261 -24.68 2.40 2.49
N ILE A 262 -25.66 2.15 3.37
CA ILE A 262 -25.63 2.61 4.77
C ILE A 262 -24.47 1.98 5.58
N LYS A 263 -23.86 0.89 5.10
CA LYS A 263 -22.68 0.29 5.74
C LYS A 263 -21.37 0.94 5.27
N LEU A 264 -21.39 1.69 4.17
CA LEU A 264 -20.21 2.30 3.54
C LEU A 264 -20.01 3.76 3.95
N ARG A 265 -21.08 4.43 4.38
CA ARG A 265 -21.09 5.84 4.76
C ARG A 265 -22.06 6.10 5.91
N GLU A 266 -21.80 7.16 6.65
CA GLU A 266 -22.68 7.72 7.67
C GLU A 266 -23.83 8.50 7.03
N ALA A 267 -23.51 9.42 6.12
CA ALA A 267 -24.49 10.26 5.44
C ALA A 267 -24.07 10.58 4.00
N PHE A 268 -25.04 10.92 3.16
CA PHE A 268 -24.82 11.44 1.81
C PHE A 268 -25.43 12.84 1.73
N LEU A 269 -24.61 13.84 1.43
CA LEU A 269 -25.02 15.23 1.29
C LEU A 269 -25.12 15.58 -0.19
N THR A 270 -26.34 15.50 -0.72
CA THR A 270 -26.64 15.85 -2.12
C THR A 270 -26.32 17.33 -2.35
N THR A 271 -25.37 17.60 -3.23
CA THR A 271 -24.81 18.93 -3.49
C THR A 271 -24.64 19.13 -4.99
N ASP A 272 -24.92 20.32 -5.50
CA ASP A 272 -24.60 20.65 -6.89
C ASP A 272 -23.09 20.80 -7.08
N MET A 273 -22.52 19.85 -7.82
CA MET A 273 -21.09 19.69 -8.11
C MET A 273 -20.69 20.30 -9.48
N THR A 274 -21.45 21.26 -9.99
CA THR A 274 -21.03 22.03 -11.17
C THR A 274 -19.71 22.74 -10.89
N GLU A 275 -18.69 22.57 -11.73
CA GLU A 275 -17.35 23.14 -11.53
C GLU A 275 -17.28 24.62 -11.96
N ASP A 276 -17.97 25.49 -11.22
CA ASP A 276 -17.96 26.95 -11.39
C ASP A 276 -17.34 27.65 -10.15
N GLU A 277 -17.27 28.99 -10.18
CA GLU A 277 -16.71 29.77 -9.08
C GLU A 277 -17.45 29.60 -7.73
N GLY A 278 -18.70 29.12 -7.75
CA GLY A 278 -19.55 28.94 -6.57
C GLY A 278 -19.50 27.54 -5.95
N VAL A 279 -18.78 26.58 -6.54
CA VAL A 279 -18.81 25.18 -6.06
C VAL A 279 -18.30 25.01 -4.62
N ALA A 280 -17.27 25.77 -4.23
CA ALA A 280 -16.76 25.75 -2.87
C ALA A 280 -17.81 26.27 -1.86
N ASP A 281 -18.56 27.33 -2.21
CA ASP A 281 -19.64 27.86 -1.36
C ASP A 281 -20.76 26.84 -1.17
N ARG A 282 -21.15 26.15 -2.25
CA ARG A 282 -22.19 25.11 -2.18
C ARG A 282 -21.79 23.95 -1.27
N ILE A 283 -20.54 23.49 -1.36
CA ILE A 283 -20.02 22.42 -0.49
C ILE A 283 -19.97 22.88 0.97
N VAL A 284 -19.49 24.10 1.24
CA VAL A 284 -19.48 24.67 2.60
C VAL A 284 -20.90 24.73 3.17
N GLN A 285 -21.85 25.27 2.42
CA GLN A 285 -23.26 25.33 2.86
C GLN A 285 -23.86 23.94 3.10
N SER A 286 -23.48 22.94 2.30
CA SER A 286 -23.91 21.56 2.47
C SER A 286 -23.40 20.98 3.80
N ILE A 287 -22.12 21.22 4.12
CA ILE A 287 -21.52 20.83 5.40
C ILE A 287 -22.16 21.58 6.58
N GLU A 288 -22.42 22.88 6.46
CA GLU A 288 -23.04 23.68 7.53
C GLU A 288 -24.50 23.31 7.81
N ARG A 289 -25.22 22.80 6.82
CA ARG A 289 -26.58 22.28 6.97
C ARG A 289 -26.62 20.89 7.61
N TYR A 290 -25.50 20.17 7.61
CA TYR A 290 -25.40 18.87 8.26
C TYR A 290 -25.39 19.06 9.79
N ASP A 291 -26.21 18.28 10.50
CA ASP A 291 -26.48 18.45 11.92
C ASP A 291 -25.38 17.89 12.83
N LYS A 292 -24.35 17.25 12.26
CA LYS A 292 -23.19 16.69 12.97
C LYS A 292 -21.88 17.35 12.54
N PRO A 293 -20.88 17.43 13.43
CA PRO A 293 -19.60 18.07 13.12
C PRO A 293 -18.78 17.29 12.07
N ILE A 294 -18.28 17.99 11.05
CA ILE A 294 -17.22 17.49 10.16
C ILE A 294 -15.86 17.93 10.69
N HIS A 295 -14.94 16.97 10.83
CA HIS A 295 -13.63 17.19 11.43
C HIS A 295 -12.47 17.17 10.43
N GLY A 296 -12.75 16.80 9.19
CA GLY A 296 -11.79 16.80 8.10
C GLY A 296 -12.51 16.65 6.76
N VAL A 297 -11.94 17.22 5.71
CA VAL A 297 -12.48 17.13 4.35
C VAL A 297 -11.36 16.72 3.40
N PHE A 298 -11.67 15.82 2.47
CA PHE A 298 -10.72 15.40 1.46
C PHE A 298 -11.43 15.01 0.16
N THR A 299 -10.65 14.88 -0.90
CA THR A 299 -11.08 14.27 -2.15
C THR A 299 -9.98 13.38 -2.71
N LEU A 300 -10.38 12.52 -3.64
CA LEU A 300 -9.53 11.66 -4.47
C LEU A 300 -9.77 11.95 -5.96
N SER A 301 -10.40 13.09 -6.28
CA SER A 301 -10.74 13.53 -7.63
C SER A 301 -9.93 14.78 -7.96
N ASP A 302 -9.12 14.70 -9.01
CA ASP A 302 -8.05 15.66 -9.30
C ASP A 302 -8.58 17.06 -9.60
N ASN A 303 -9.73 17.11 -10.29
CA ASN A 303 -10.47 18.33 -10.58
C ASN A 303 -10.99 19.06 -9.33
N TYR A 304 -11.06 18.40 -8.17
CA TYR A 304 -11.58 18.97 -6.93
C TYR A 304 -10.52 19.34 -5.89
N PHE A 305 -9.23 19.17 -6.16
CA PHE A 305 -8.18 19.45 -5.16
C PHE A 305 -8.18 20.90 -4.68
N VAL A 306 -8.26 21.86 -5.61
CA VAL A 306 -8.27 23.29 -5.29
C VAL A 306 -9.54 23.63 -4.51
N THR A 307 -10.70 23.20 -5.00
CA THR A 307 -12.00 23.41 -4.35
C THR A 307 -12.02 22.89 -2.93
N VAL A 308 -11.54 21.67 -2.69
CA VAL A 308 -11.55 21.05 -1.36
C VAL A 308 -10.56 21.72 -0.42
N ALA A 309 -9.43 22.22 -0.92
CA ALA A 309 -8.52 23.03 -0.13
C ALA A 309 -9.18 24.36 0.30
N GLN A 310 -9.94 25.01 -0.57
CA GLN A 310 -10.71 26.22 -0.24
C GLN A 310 -11.80 25.93 0.80
N VAL A 311 -12.53 24.81 0.65
CA VAL A 311 -13.52 24.35 1.64
C VAL A 311 -12.85 24.12 3.00
N ALA A 312 -11.70 23.44 3.03
CA ALA A 312 -10.97 23.19 4.26
C ALA A 312 -10.53 24.51 4.93
N GLU A 313 -9.97 25.45 4.16
CA GLU A 313 -9.53 26.75 4.66
C GLU A 313 -10.69 27.55 5.26
N ARG A 314 -11.84 27.63 4.57
CA ARG A 314 -13.03 28.36 5.05
C ARG A 314 -13.62 27.77 6.32
N LEU A 315 -13.53 26.45 6.48
CA LEU A 315 -14.01 25.73 7.66
C LEU A 315 -12.95 25.60 8.78
N GLY A 316 -11.74 26.12 8.57
CA GLY A 316 -10.64 25.98 9.53
C GLY A 316 -10.16 24.54 9.72
N LEU A 317 -10.35 23.68 8.72
CA LEU A 317 -9.95 22.27 8.74
C LEU A 317 -8.50 22.07 8.24
N PRO A 318 -7.81 21.00 8.67
CA PRO A 318 -6.44 20.72 8.22
C PRO A 318 -6.33 20.55 6.71
N SER A 319 -5.47 21.35 6.07
CA SER A 319 -5.10 21.24 4.66
C SER A 319 -3.77 21.93 4.39
N ALA A 320 -3.12 21.58 3.27
CA ALA A 320 -2.07 22.42 2.70
C ALA A 320 -2.67 23.71 2.11
N PRO A 321 -1.85 24.76 1.86
CA PRO A 321 -2.33 26.01 1.27
C PRO A 321 -2.98 25.79 -0.10
N VAL A 322 -4.03 26.56 -0.41
CA VAL A 322 -4.74 26.47 -1.70
C VAL A 322 -3.79 26.64 -2.88
N SER A 323 -2.83 27.56 -2.78
CA SER A 323 -1.81 27.82 -3.81
C SER A 323 -0.92 26.60 -4.13
N ALA A 324 -0.71 25.70 -3.15
CA ALA A 324 0.02 24.46 -3.35
C ALA A 324 -0.73 23.54 -4.33
N PHE A 325 -2.05 23.41 -4.14
CA PHE A 325 -2.91 22.61 -5.02
C PHE A 325 -3.07 23.26 -6.40
N GLU A 326 -3.20 24.58 -6.48
CA GLU A 326 -3.24 25.31 -7.76
C GLU A 326 -1.99 25.09 -8.61
N THR A 327 -0.83 25.02 -7.95
CA THR A 327 0.45 24.74 -8.63
C THR A 327 0.56 23.26 -9.01
N ALA A 328 0.08 22.34 -8.18
CA ALA A 328 0.15 20.90 -8.44
C ALA A 328 -0.72 20.47 -9.64
N VAL A 329 -1.96 20.95 -9.72
CA VAL A 329 -2.90 20.56 -10.79
C VAL A 329 -2.62 21.22 -12.13
N ASP A 330 -1.82 22.29 -12.14
CA ASP A 330 -1.42 23.00 -13.34
C ASP A 330 -0.01 22.53 -13.76
N LYS A 331 0.02 21.71 -14.81
CA LYS A 331 1.26 21.13 -15.36
C LYS A 331 2.26 22.19 -15.83
N TYR A 332 1.80 23.37 -16.26
CA TYR A 332 2.70 24.47 -16.61
C TYR A 332 3.32 25.09 -15.35
N LYS A 333 2.51 25.42 -14.34
CA LYS A 333 3.03 25.98 -13.07
C LYS A 333 3.99 25.03 -12.36
N SER A 334 3.68 23.73 -12.30
CA SER A 334 4.58 22.74 -11.70
C SER A 334 5.87 22.56 -12.50
N ARG A 335 5.83 22.66 -13.83
CA ARG A 335 7.05 22.66 -14.67
C ARG A 335 7.98 23.82 -14.35
N LEU A 336 7.44 25.02 -14.13
CA LEU A 336 8.23 26.22 -13.78
C LEU A 336 9.00 26.09 -12.46
N LEU A 337 8.68 25.12 -11.60
CA LEU A 337 9.45 24.85 -10.36
C LEU A 337 10.86 24.30 -10.62
N GLN A 338 11.14 23.83 -11.83
CA GLN A 338 12.41 23.22 -12.22
C GLN A 338 12.88 23.61 -13.63
N ASP A 339 12.14 24.49 -14.32
CA ASP A 339 12.42 24.86 -15.71
C ASP A 339 13.66 25.75 -15.84
N SER A 340 14.31 25.66 -17.00
CA SER A 340 15.29 26.64 -17.44
C SER A 340 14.58 27.71 -18.27
N PRO A 341 14.81 29.02 -18.03
CA PRO A 341 14.08 30.08 -18.73
C PRO A 341 14.06 29.91 -20.26
N GLY A 342 12.86 29.88 -20.83
CA GLY A 342 12.62 29.85 -22.28
C GLY A 342 12.47 28.47 -22.91
N HIS A 343 12.49 27.38 -22.12
CA HIS A 343 12.30 26.01 -22.63
C HIS A 343 10.90 25.44 -22.40
N THR A 344 10.10 26.06 -21.54
CA THR A 344 8.69 25.70 -21.34
C THR A 344 7.77 26.83 -21.82
N ALA A 345 6.71 26.49 -22.54
CA ALA A 345 5.68 27.42 -22.99
C ALA A 345 4.27 26.93 -22.63
N CYS A 346 3.32 27.87 -22.62
CA CYS A 346 1.90 27.61 -22.42
C CYS A 346 1.12 28.37 -23.51
N VAL A 347 0.24 27.69 -24.24
CA VAL A 347 -0.54 28.27 -25.34
C VAL A 347 -1.98 27.73 -25.32
N PHE A 348 -2.96 28.58 -25.60
CA PHE A 348 -4.38 28.20 -25.67
C PHE A 348 -4.80 27.79 -27.08
N SER A 349 -4.00 28.07 -28.10
CA SER A 349 -4.34 27.76 -29.49
C SER A 349 -3.11 27.59 -30.39
N VAL A 350 -3.34 27.01 -31.56
CA VAL A 350 -2.36 26.96 -32.66
C VAL A 350 -1.95 28.36 -33.12
N GLN A 351 -2.86 29.33 -33.07
CA GLN A 351 -2.55 30.71 -33.45
C GLN A 351 -1.53 31.34 -32.47
N GLU A 352 -1.72 31.12 -31.16
CA GLU A 352 -0.77 31.57 -30.15
C GLU A 352 0.59 30.88 -30.29
N LEU A 353 0.61 29.58 -30.61
CA LEU A 353 1.85 28.86 -30.94
C LEU A 353 2.59 29.54 -32.10
N HIS A 354 1.91 29.87 -33.20
CA HIS A 354 2.54 30.53 -34.34
C HIS A 354 3.08 31.93 -33.99
N THR A 355 2.33 32.70 -33.19
CA THR A 355 2.81 34.00 -32.68
C THR A 355 4.06 33.84 -31.83
N LEU A 356 4.07 32.85 -30.93
CA LEU A 356 5.20 32.54 -30.05
C LEU A 356 6.45 32.13 -30.84
N LEU A 357 6.30 31.26 -31.86
CA LEU A 357 7.41 30.81 -32.71
C LEU A 357 7.94 31.91 -33.65
N SER A 358 7.14 32.93 -33.94
CA SER A 358 7.53 34.05 -34.79
C SER A 358 8.16 35.22 -34.01
N ALA A 359 8.17 35.16 -32.68
CA ALA A 359 8.70 36.22 -31.84
C ALA A 359 10.24 36.31 -31.95
N PRO A 360 10.82 37.52 -32.09
CA PRO A 360 12.27 37.67 -32.18
C PRO A 360 12.96 37.25 -30.86
N PRO A 361 14.04 36.44 -30.91
CA PRO A 361 14.70 35.86 -29.72
C PRO A 361 15.23 36.87 -28.69
N HIS A 362 15.39 38.14 -29.08
CA HIS A 362 16.07 39.17 -28.28
C HIS A 362 15.17 40.36 -27.89
N GLY A 363 13.87 40.31 -28.20
CA GLY A 363 13.00 41.48 -28.12
C GLY A 363 12.18 41.63 -26.83
N TYR A 364 11.46 40.58 -26.41
CA TYR A 364 10.51 40.64 -25.30
C TYR A 364 10.30 39.27 -24.64
N GLN A 365 10.12 39.24 -23.32
CA GLN A 365 9.62 38.08 -22.58
C GLN A 365 8.09 38.01 -22.71
N PRO A 366 7.49 36.80 -22.71
CA PRO A 366 8.16 35.50 -22.68
C PRO A 366 8.69 35.09 -24.07
N PHE A 367 9.95 34.62 -24.14
CA PHE A 367 10.48 33.96 -25.33
C PHE A 367 10.48 32.44 -25.13
N PHE A 368 10.31 31.69 -26.21
CA PHE A 368 10.32 30.22 -26.19
C PHE A 368 11.21 29.70 -27.32
N THR A 369 12.13 28.81 -26.97
CA THR A 369 13.06 28.18 -27.91
C THR A 369 12.83 26.67 -27.90
N PRO A 370 12.25 26.09 -28.97
CA PRO A 370 12.12 24.64 -29.10
C PRO A 370 13.47 23.93 -28.99
N THR A 371 13.51 22.78 -28.33
CA THR A 371 14.76 22.09 -27.96
C THR A 371 15.27 21.07 -28.98
N PHE A 372 14.76 21.09 -30.23
CA PHE A 372 15.14 20.11 -31.25
C PHE A 372 16.66 20.11 -31.54
N PRO A 373 17.27 18.94 -31.82
CA PRO A 373 16.65 17.63 -32.07
C PRO A 373 16.26 16.83 -30.83
N SER A 374 16.43 17.38 -29.61
CA SER A 374 15.88 16.73 -28.42
C SER A 374 14.34 16.81 -28.43
N PRO A 375 13.62 15.69 -28.24
CA PRO A 375 12.16 15.69 -28.31
C PRO A 375 11.53 16.60 -27.25
N MET A 376 10.30 17.00 -27.51
CA MET A 376 9.45 17.78 -26.62
C MET A 376 8.20 16.97 -26.25
N ILE A 377 7.53 17.37 -25.17
CA ILE A 377 6.20 16.92 -24.80
C ILE A 377 5.24 18.09 -24.98
N VAL A 378 4.06 17.79 -25.54
CA VAL A 378 2.91 18.68 -25.51
C VAL A 378 1.78 17.97 -24.79
N LYS A 379 1.18 18.62 -23.80
CA LYS A 379 0.08 18.06 -23.00
C LYS A 379 -0.86 19.14 -22.48
N PRO A 380 -2.11 18.80 -22.13
CA PRO A 380 -3.00 19.74 -21.45
C PRO A 380 -2.37 20.23 -20.12
N THR A 381 -2.65 21.47 -19.75
CA THR A 381 -2.26 22.04 -18.45
C THR A 381 -3.04 21.40 -17.31
N LYS A 382 -4.31 21.06 -17.55
CA LYS A 382 -5.17 20.27 -16.66
C LYS A 382 -5.60 18.99 -17.37
N GLY A 383 -5.56 17.85 -16.68
CA GLY A 383 -5.93 16.55 -17.22
C GLY A 383 -5.28 15.40 -16.45
N TRP A 384 -5.70 14.18 -16.72
CA TRP A 384 -5.28 12.94 -16.02
C TRP A 384 -5.10 11.78 -17.02
N SER A 385 -4.63 10.62 -16.54
CA SER A 385 -4.52 9.37 -17.33
C SER A 385 -3.71 9.48 -18.63
N SER A 386 -2.76 10.41 -18.70
CA SER A 386 -1.97 10.69 -19.92
C SER A 386 -2.82 11.03 -21.15
N GLU A 387 -4.05 11.52 -20.96
CA GLU A 387 -4.95 11.93 -22.04
C GLU A 387 -4.36 13.12 -22.82
N CYS A 388 -4.40 13.03 -24.15
CA CYS A 388 -3.91 14.06 -25.06
C CYS A 388 -2.43 14.46 -24.88
N VAL A 389 -1.60 13.60 -24.30
CA VAL A 389 -0.13 13.79 -24.26
C VAL A 389 0.48 13.34 -25.58
N SER A 390 1.43 14.11 -26.10
CA SER A 390 2.14 13.79 -27.35
C SER A 390 3.63 14.06 -27.20
N LYS A 391 4.44 13.10 -27.63
CA LYS A 391 5.87 13.31 -27.90
C LYS A 391 6.03 13.94 -29.27
N VAL A 392 6.86 14.97 -29.35
CA VAL A 392 7.11 15.74 -30.56
C VAL A 392 8.61 15.71 -30.86
N THR A 393 8.98 15.16 -32.01
CA THR A 393 10.39 14.98 -32.40
C THR A 393 10.86 15.99 -33.45
N GLN A 394 9.93 16.76 -34.03
CA GLN A 394 10.21 17.79 -35.04
C GLN A 394 9.23 18.97 -34.95
N LEU A 395 9.65 20.14 -35.44
CA LEU A 395 8.90 21.38 -35.33
C LEU A 395 7.52 21.34 -36.00
N SER A 396 7.39 20.63 -37.13
CA SER A 396 6.14 20.52 -37.90
C SER A 396 4.99 19.90 -37.11
N ASP A 397 5.32 19.08 -36.10
CA ASP A 397 4.34 18.27 -35.39
C ASP A 397 3.77 18.99 -34.16
N LEU A 398 4.36 20.13 -33.77
CA LEU A 398 3.86 20.96 -32.66
C LEU A 398 2.42 21.42 -32.88
N THR A 399 2.05 21.81 -34.10
CA THR A 399 0.70 22.28 -34.42
C THR A 399 -0.34 21.21 -34.12
N VAL A 400 -0.11 19.98 -34.58
CA VAL A 400 -1.02 18.84 -34.37
C VAL A 400 -1.11 18.51 -32.88
N ALA A 401 0.02 18.51 -32.18
CA ALA A 401 0.08 18.19 -30.76
C ALA A 401 -0.63 19.26 -29.89
N VAL A 402 -0.45 20.55 -30.20
CA VAL A 402 -1.16 21.65 -29.51
C VAL A 402 -2.66 21.56 -29.76
N GLN A 403 -3.08 21.32 -31.01
CA GLN A 403 -4.50 21.14 -31.32
C GLN A 403 -5.12 19.97 -30.54
N LYS A 404 -4.41 18.83 -30.44
CA LYS A 404 -4.84 17.66 -29.65
C LYS A 404 -4.97 18.00 -28.16
N ALA A 405 -3.99 18.70 -27.59
CA ALA A 405 -3.96 19.05 -26.18
C ALA A 405 -5.03 20.08 -25.78
N THR A 406 -5.29 21.10 -26.61
CA THR A 406 -6.27 22.15 -26.28
C THR A 406 -7.72 21.76 -26.58
N ALA A 407 -7.94 20.71 -27.39
CA ALA A 407 -9.29 20.22 -27.70
C ALA A 407 -9.98 19.51 -26.51
N ARG A 408 -9.24 19.18 -25.45
CA ARG A 408 -9.74 18.42 -24.30
C ARG A 408 -9.48 19.15 -22.98
N HIS A 409 -10.29 18.87 -21.97
CA HIS A 409 -10.23 19.46 -20.62
C HIS A 409 -10.42 20.99 -20.54
N GLY A 410 -10.71 21.67 -21.66
CA GLY A 410 -10.93 23.12 -21.70
C GLY A 410 -9.74 23.93 -21.17
N SER A 411 -8.52 23.42 -21.34
CA SER A 411 -7.31 24.00 -20.76
C SER A 411 -6.25 24.32 -21.82
N ALA A 412 -5.29 25.18 -21.49
CA ALA A 412 -4.14 25.46 -22.35
C ALA A 412 -3.26 24.22 -22.53
N ALA A 413 -2.42 24.20 -23.56
CA ALA A 413 -1.37 23.21 -23.73
C ALA A 413 -0.05 23.73 -23.13
N VAL A 414 0.64 22.89 -22.37
CA VAL A 414 2.04 23.09 -22.01
C VAL A 414 2.94 22.38 -23.01
N ILE A 415 4.01 23.08 -23.42
CA ILE A 415 5.07 22.57 -24.30
C ILE A 415 6.36 22.56 -23.48
N GLU A 416 6.98 21.41 -23.31
CA GLU A 416 8.13 21.21 -22.42
C GLU A 416 9.16 20.23 -23.00
N PRO A 417 10.42 20.22 -22.54
CA PRO A 417 11.39 19.22 -22.96
C PRO A 417 10.97 17.80 -22.56
N PHE A 418 11.19 16.82 -23.42
CA PHE A 418 11.09 15.41 -23.05
C PHE A 418 12.35 15.01 -22.26
N TYR A 419 12.18 14.54 -21.03
CA TYR A 419 13.30 14.10 -20.21
C TYR A 419 13.67 12.66 -20.53
N GLN A 420 14.75 12.47 -21.29
CA GLN A 420 15.23 11.13 -21.62
C GLN A 420 15.80 10.43 -20.39
N GLY A 421 15.16 9.34 -19.95
CA GLY A 421 15.59 8.54 -18.81
C GLY A 421 14.50 7.59 -18.32
N PRO A 422 14.81 6.68 -17.37
CA PRO A 422 13.82 5.83 -16.73
C PRO A 422 12.71 6.66 -16.08
N GLU A 423 11.45 6.26 -16.30
CA GLU A 423 10.28 6.83 -15.63
C GLU A 423 9.97 6.07 -14.35
N ILE A 424 9.57 6.82 -13.32
CA ILE A 424 9.30 6.30 -11.99
C ILE A 424 8.10 6.98 -11.35
N ASP A 425 7.38 6.19 -10.57
CA ASP A 425 6.40 6.66 -9.61
C ASP A 425 7.05 6.80 -8.24
N VAL A 426 6.80 7.91 -7.57
CA VAL A 426 7.33 8.21 -6.24
C VAL A 426 6.20 8.63 -5.32
N ASN A 427 5.95 7.82 -4.29
CA ASN A 427 4.91 8.07 -3.31
C ASN A 427 5.53 8.50 -1.97
N PHE A 428 5.14 9.67 -1.46
CA PHE A 428 5.61 10.20 -0.18
C PHE A 428 4.49 10.23 0.85
N VAL A 429 4.77 9.70 2.04
CA VAL A 429 3.99 10.00 3.24
C VAL A 429 4.76 11.01 4.07
N LEU A 430 4.19 12.21 4.22
CA LEU A 430 4.78 13.30 4.97
C LEU A 430 3.99 13.58 6.26
N LEU A 431 4.71 13.97 7.31
CA LEU A 431 4.14 14.53 8.53
C LEU A 431 5.01 15.68 9.02
N ASP A 432 4.45 16.89 9.05
CA ASP A 432 5.16 18.13 9.43
C ASP A 432 6.49 18.31 8.67
N GLY A 433 6.52 17.88 7.42
CA GLY A 433 7.66 17.93 6.51
C GLY A 433 8.64 16.75 6.65
N GLU A 434 8.49 15.87 7.64
CA GLU A 434 9.26 14.63 7.77
C GLU A 434 8.75 13.57 6.80
N VAL A 435 9.66 12.87 6.12
CA VAL A 435 9.32 11.70 5.31
C VAL A 435 9.17 10.48 6.20
N LEU A 436 7.93 10.05 6.45
CA LEU A 436 7.62 8.84 7.21
C LEU A 436 7.77 7.58 6.37
N PHE A 437 7.38 7.67 5.10
CA PHE A 437 7.50 6.59 4.12
C PHE A 437 7.73 7.16 2.73
N CYS A 438 8.55 6.47 1.94
CA CYS A 438 8.82 6.80 0.55
C CYS A 438 8.92 5.49 -0.23
N GLU A 439 8.14 5.38 -1.28
CA GLU A 439 8.14 4.26 -2.22
C GLU A 439 8.55 4.78 -3.60
N ILE A 440 9.44 4.06 -4.28
CA ILE A 440 9.81 4.32 -5.67
C ILE A 440 9.51 3.07 -6.47
N ALA A 441 8.72 3.22 -7.53
CA ALA A 441 8.33 2.17 -8.45
C ALA A 441 8.83 2.49 -9.87
N ASP A 442 9.10 1.44 -10.63
CA ASP A 442 9.59 1.55 -11.99
C ASP A 442 8.44 1.41 -12.99
N GLU A 443 8.33 2.38 -13.89
CA GLU A 443 7.39 2.35 -15.02
C GLU A 443 8.14 1.96 -16.30
N PRO A 444 7.95 0.73 -16.81
CA PRO A 444 8.64 0.28 -18.02
C PRO A 444 8.17 1.09 -19.23
N PRO A 445 9.02 1.20 -20.28
CA PRO A 445 8.73 2.00 -21.46
C PRO A 445 7.38 1.65 -22.09
N CYS A 446 6.62 2.69 -22.44
CA CYS A 446 5.38 2.60 -23.19
C CYS A 446 5.62 2.88 -24.69
N GLU A 447 4.56 2.99 -25.48
CA GLU A 447 4.66 3.22 -26.93
C GLU A 447 5.31 4.56 -27.27
N ALA A 448 4.92 5.61 -26.55
CA ALA A 448 5.46 6.95 -26.76
C ALA A 448 6.93 7.10 -26.32
N ASP A 449 7.49 6.13 -25.59
CA ASP A 449 8.92 6.11 -25.27
C ASP A 449 9.79 5.71 -26.47
N ALA A 450 9.22 5.06 -27.48
CA ALA A 450 9.96 4.60 -28.65
C ALA A 450 10.69 5.76 -29.37
N SER A 451 11.83 5.44 -30.01
CA SER A 451 12.62 6.44 -30.74
C SER A 451 11.89 6.97 -31.97
N ASP A 452 11.04 6.15 -32.56
CA ASP A 452 10.20 6.41 -33.73
C ASP A 452 8.74 6.72 -33.37
N ALA A 453 8.46 7.00 -32.08
CA ALA A 453 7.13 7.40 -31.64
C ALA A 453 6.64 8.67 -32.36
N THR A 454 5.36 8.66 -32.69
CA THR A 454 4.60 9.73 -33.32
C THR A 454 3.70 10.43 -32.31
N VAL A 455 3.07 11.54 -32.73
CA VAL A 455 2.10 12.28 -31.89
C VAL A 455 0.84 11.48 -31.50
N ASN A 456 0.61 10.33 -32.16
CA ASN A 456 -0.52 9.44 -31.93
C ASN A 456 -0.21 8.34 -30.90
N ASP A 457 1.06 8.04 -30.67
CA ASP A 457 1.47 7.04 -29.69
C ASP A 457 1.19 7.53 -28.27
N THR A 458 0.74 6.62 -27.40
CA THR A 458 0.23 6.99 -26.08
C THR A 458 1.24 6.76 -24.97
N PHE A 459 1.19 7.60 -23.94
CA PHE A 459 1.85 7.39 -22.65
C PHE A 459 0.98 6.58 -21.68
N SER A 460 0.22 5.60 -22.21
CA SER A 460 -0.64 4.77 -21.37
C SER A 460 0.22 3.72 -20.64
N PRO A 461 0.00 3.51 -19.34
CA PRO A 461 0.85 2.63 -18.53
C PRO A 461 0.79 1.17 -19.00
N VAL A 462 1.92 0.48 -19.01
CA VAL A 462 1.98 -0.94 -19.44
C VAL A 462 2.08 -1.87 -18.23
N ALA A 463 2.84 -1.46 -17.22
CA ALA A 463 3.02 -2.19 -15.97
C ALA A 463 3.62 -1.27 -14.90
N LEU A 464 3.69 -1.73 -13.66
CA LEU A 464 4.43 -1.06 -12.58
C LEU A 464 5.23 -2.12 -11.81
N THR A 465 6.52 -1.89 -11.57
CA THR A 465 7.38 -2.86 -10.88
C THR A 465 7.95 -2.30 -9.58
N LEU A 466 7.78 -3.06 -8.49
CA LEU A 466 8.18 -2.70 -7.14
C LEU A 466 9.09 -3.77 -6.51
N PRO A 467 10.06 -3.38 -5.67
CA PRO A 467 10.66 -2.04 -5.55
C PRO A 467 11.46 -1.63 -6.79
N SER A 468 11.75 -0.34 -6.95
CA SER A 468 12.62 0.18 -8.02
C SER A 468 14.01 -0.49 -8.08
N ALA A 469 14.50 -0.70 -9.30
CA ALA A 469 15.86 -1.18 -9.58
C ALA A 469 16.89 -0.05 -9.73
N LEU A 470 16.49 1.22 -9.61
CA LEU A 470 17.43 2.35 -9.59
C LEU A 470 18.51 2.15 -8.50
N PRO A 471 19.75 2.58 -8.73
CA PRO A 471 20.80 2.47 -7.72
C PRO A 471 20.48 3.40 -6.54
N ALA A 472 20.94 3.02 -5.35
CA ALA A 472 20.56 3.68 -4.09
C ALA A 472 20.88 5.19 -4.06
N ASP A 473 21.97 5.62 -4.72
CA ASP A 473 22.33 7.03 -4.79
C ASP A 473 21.39 7.84 -5.70
N GLU A 474 20.89 7.25 -6.80
CA GLU A 474 19.88 7.87 -7.66
C GLU A 474 18.51 7.90 -6.99
N GLN A 475 18.12 6.84 -6.27
CA GLN A 475 16.92 6.85 -5.43
C GLN A 475 16.98 7.98 -4.39
N GLN A 476 18.16 8.24 -3.81
CA GLN A 476 18.34 9.34 -2.87
C GLN A 476 18.24 10.72 -3.54
N ILE A 477 18.78 10.88 -4.75
CA ILE A 477 18.62 12.12 -5.55
C ILE A 477 17.14 12.39 -5.83
N VAL A 478 16.40 11.39 -6.29
CA VAL A 478 14.96 11.46 -6.52
C VAL A 478 14.22 11.87 -5.25
N LYS A 479 14.46 11.14 -4.14
CA LYS A 479 13.81 11.40 -2.86
C LYS A 479 14.05 12.82 -2.38
N GLN A 480 15.30 13.30 -2.41
CA GLN A 480 15.63 14.66 -1.97
C GLN A 480 15.02 15.73 -2.87
N THR A 481 15.07 15.55 -4.19
CA THR A 481 14.61 16.56 -5.15
C THR A 481 13.10 16.76 -5.02
N LEU A 482 12.33 15.67 -5.07
CA LEU A 482 10.88 15.71 -5.01
C LEU A 482 10.36 16.13 -3.62
N HIS A 483 11.01 15.68 -2.54
CA HIS A 483 10.67 16.14 -1.19
C HIS A 483 10.85 17.65 -1.04
N GLN A 484 11.96 18.20 -1.54
CA GLN A 484 12.19 19.65 -1.48
C GLN A 484 11.18 20.44 -2.33
N ILE A 485 10.75 19.91 -3.47
CA ILE A 485 9.67 20.52 -4.27
C ILE A 485 8.36 20.57 -3.46
N LEU A 486 7.95 19.44 -2.86
CA LEU A 486 6.74 19.38 -2.03
C LEU A 486 6.77 20.39 -0.87
N LEU A 487 7.88 20.45 -0.13
CA LEU A 487 8.04 21.39 0.99
C LEU A 487 7.96 22.85 0.54
N LYS A 488 8.63 23.21 -0.56
CA LYS A 488 8.58 24.58 -1.11
C LYS A 488 7.18 25.01 -1.53
N MET A 489 6.36 24.08 -2.01
CA MET A 489 4.97 24.35 -2.37
C MET A 489 4.05 24.50 -1.14
N GLY A 490 4.46 23.98 0.03
CA GLY A 490 3.65 24.00 1.24
C GLY A 490 3.05 22.65 1.65
N PHE A 491 3.40 21.56 0.96
CA PHE A 491 2.95 20.21 1.28
C PHE A 491 3.81 19.59 2.40
N HIS A 492 3.30 19.65 3.63
CA HIS A 492 4.02 19.19 4.83
C HIS A 492 3.44 17.91 5.46
N THR A 493 2.13 17.69 5.33
CA THR A 493 1.45 16.53 5.94
C THR A 493 0.50 15.92 4.93
N GLY A 494 0.58 14.62 4.69
CA GLY A 494 -0.28 13.93 3.73
C GLY A 494 0.42 12.82 2.95
N ILE A 495 -0.25 12.34 1.90
CA ILE A 495 0.26 11.36 0.95
C ILE A 495 0.22 11.98 -0.44
N TYR A 496 1.35 11.93 -1.13
CA TYR A 496 1.58 12.59 -2.40
C TYR A 496 2.15 11.58 -3.39
N HIS A 497 1.53 11.48 -4.56
CA HIS A 497 1.98 10.69 -5.68
C HIS A 497 2.64 11.61 -6.70
N LEU A 498 3.86 11.31 -7.10
CA LEU A 498 4.62 12.09 -8.06
C LEU A 498 5.17 11.17 -9.13
N GLU A 499 5.20 11.66 -10.35
CA GLU A 499 5.86 11.00 -11.48
C GLU A 499 7.14 11.77 -11.79
N ALA A 500 8.22 11.07 -12.13
CA ALA A 500 9.48 11.69 -12.49
C ALA A 500 10.27 10.84 -13.48
N ARG A 501 11.22 11.48 -14.16
CA ARG A 501 12.23 10.80 -14.96
C ARG A 501 13.64 11.07 -14.43
N VAL A 502 14.51 10.06 -14.49
CA VAL A 502 15.92 10.17 -14.06
C VAL A 502 16.82 10.36 -15.28
N VAL A 503 17.16 11.62 -15.57
CA VAL A 503 18.02 11.97 -16.71
C VAL A 503 19.47 11.66 -16.36
N ASN A 504 20.25 11.22 -17.36
CA ASN A 504 21.64 10.77 -17.17
C ASN A 504 21.77 9.65 -16.12
N SER A 505 20.74 8.82 -15.95
CA SER A 505 20.81 7.65 -15.06
C SER A 505 21.90 6.68 -15.51
N LYS A 506 22.58 6.07 -14.53
CA LYS A 506 23.48 4.94 -14.73
C LYS A 506 22.76 3.66 -15.13
N TYR A 507 21.43 3.67 -15.12
CA TYR A 507 20.58 2.55 -15.48
C TYR A 507 19.69 2.92 -16.66
N GLU A 508 19.27 1.91 -17.41
CA GLU A 508 18.29 2.06 -18.48
C GLU A 508 17.50 0.77 -18.69
N TYR A 509 16.34 0.88 -19.33
CA TYR A 509 15.57 -0.30 -19.72
C TYR A 509 16.25 -1.03 -20.86
N ARG A 510 16.53 -2.32 -20.68
CA ARG A 510 17.03 -3.21 -21.73
C ARG A 510 16.28 -4.53 -21.73
N THR A 511 16.23 -5.18 -22.89
CA THR A 511 15.82 -6.58 -23.00
C THR A 511 16.92 -7.46 -22.42
N ILE A 512 16.65 -8.10 -21.27
CA ILE A 512 17.63 -8.94 -20.55
C ILE A 512 17.40 -10.44 -20.78
N ALA A 513 16.25 -10.81 -21.31
CA ALA A 513 15.89 -12.15 -21.77
C ALA A 513 14.73 -12.03 -22.79
N PRO A 514 14.41 -13.07 -23.57
CA PRO A 514 13.30 -13.02 -24.52
C PRO A 514 11.99 -12.55 -23.87
N GLY A 515 11.49 -11.39 -24.30
CA GLY A 515 10.27 -10.78 -23.76
C GLY A 515 10.39 -10.19 -22.35
N VAL A 516 11.59 -10.06 -21.77
CA VAL A 516 11.82 -9.47 -20.44
C VAL A 516 12.59 -8.16 -20.60
N VAL A 517 11.88 -7.05 -20.42
CA VAL A 517 12.44 -5.70 -20.35
C VAL A 517 12.50 -5.29 -18.87
N ASP A 518 13.69 -4.95 -18.39
CA ASP A 518 13.90 -4.47 -17.02
C ASP A 518 14.92 -3.34 -16.99
N LEU A 519 14.90 -2.58 -15.90
CA LEU A 519 15.84 -1.51 -15.62
C LEU A 519 17.14 -2.10 -15.09
N VAL A 520 18.23 -1.94 -15.84
CA VAL A 520 19.54 -2.54 -15.56
C VAL A 520 20.68 -1.54 -15.71
N PRO A 521 21.86 -1.81 -15.11
CA PRO A 521 23.02 -0.94 -15.30
C PRO A 521 23.35 -0.76 -16.78
N ARG A 522 23.70 0.47 -17.15
CA ARG A 522 24.28 0.77 -18.45
C ARG A 522 25.57 -0.01 -18.65
N PRO A 523 25.85 -0.49 -19.87
CA PRO A 523 27.10 -1.15 -20.18
C PRO A 523 28.28 -0.17 -20.06
N PRO A 524 29.51 -0.67 -19.79
CA PRO A 524 30.68 0.18 -19.60
C PRO A 524 31.00 1.13 -20.77
N TYR A 525 30.60 0.80 -21.99
CA TYR A 525 30.85 1.62 -23.18
C TYR A 525 29.94 2.85 -23.31
N ASP A 526 28.88 2.96 -22.51
CA ASP A 526 28.04 4.17 -22.44
C ASP A 526 28.67 5.29 -21.59
N PHE A 527 29.83 5.02 -20.95
CA PHE A 527 30.49 5.95 -20.05
C PHE A 527 31.67 6.69 -20.71
N PRO A 528 31.96 7.95 -20.32
CA PRO A 528 31.25 8.73 -19.30
C PRO A 528 29.89 9.24 -19.82
N LEU A 529 28.90 9.29 -18.92
CA LEU A 529 27.62 9.90 -19.25
C LEU A 529 27.77 11.42 -19.43
N PRO A 530 26.92 12.07 -20.24
CA PRO A 530 27.03 13.51 -20.53
C PRO A 530 26.90 14.41 -19.30
N GLY A 531 26.30 13.90 -18.23
CA GLY A 531 26.11 14.60 -16.98
C GLY A 531 25.90 13.66 -15.80
N ARG A 532 25.73 14.24 -14.62
CA ARG A 532 25.32 13.52 -13.41
C ARG A 532 23.84 13.16 -13.47
N PRO A 533 23.40 12.08 -12.79
CA PRO A 533 21.98 11.78 -12.68
C PRO A 533 21.19 12.94 -12.09
N GLU A 534 20.04 13.24 -12.69
CA GLU A 534 19.12 14.30 -12.24
C GLU A 534 17.69 13.78 -12.23
N CYS A 535 16.95 14.10 -11.17
CA CYS A 535 15.51 13.87 -11.12
C CYS A 535 14.78 15.05 -11.77
N LYS A 536 13.92 14.75 -12.75
CA LYS A 536 13.04 15.73 -13.40
C LYS A 536 11.59 15.34 -13.14
N LEU A 537 10.88 16.20 -12.42
CA LEU A 537 9.46 16.01 -12.10
C LEU A 537 8.65 15.95 -13.41
N VAL A 538 7.65 15.08 -13.49
CA VAL A 538 6.71 14.97 -14.62
C VAL A 538 5.34 15.47 -14.20
N GLU A 539 4.85 15.02 -13.03
CA GLU A 539 3.53 15.35 -12.51
C GLU A 539 3.48 15.27 -10.98
N ILE A 540 2.62 16.10 -10.36
CA ILE A 540 2.31 16.05 -8.92
C ILE A 540 0.81 15.79 -8.74
N ASN A 541 0.50 14.65 -8.14
CA ASN A 541 -0.84 14.27 -7.73
C ASN A 541 -0.93 14.33 -6.20
N ALA A 542 -1.61 15.36 -5.65
CA ALA A 542 -1.69 15.61 -4.20
C ALA A 542 -2.70 14.70 -3.46
N ARG A 543 -2.58 13.39 -3.72
CA ARG A 543 -3.42 12.31 -3.19
C ARG A 543 -2.65 10.97 -3.22
N PRO A 544 -3.20 9.88 -2.62
CA PRO A 544 -2.78 8.54 -2.98
C PRO A 544 -2.82 8.32 -4.51
N PRO A 545 -1.93 7.50 -5.07
CA PRO A 545 -2.06 7.08 -6.47
C PRO A 545 -3.40 6.36 -6.65
N GLY A 546 -3.88 6.24 -7.90
CA GLY A 546 -5.15 5.59 -8.20
C GLY A 546 -5.25 4.20 -7.56
N TYR A 547 -6.46 3.70 -7.32
CA TYR A 547 -6.71 2.40 -6.65
C TYR A 547 -5.77 1.28 -7.16
N ARG A 548 -5.62 1.18 -8.49
CA ARG A 548 -4.79 0.18 -9.18
C ARG A 548 -3.34 0.17 -8.71
N VAL A 549 -2.80 1.33 -8.32
CA VAL A 549 -1.40 1.54 -7.92
C VAL A 549 -1.24 1.65 -6.41
N SER A 550 -2.24 2.17 -5.68
CA SER A 550 -2.25 2.18 -4.21
C SER A 550 -2.27 0.78 -3.59
N VAL A 551 -2.97 -0.17 -4.22
CA VAL A 551 -3.10 -1.54 -3.70
C VAL A 551 -1.80 -2.33 -3.75
N PRO A 552 -1.02 -2.31 -4.85
CA PRO A 552 0.35 -2.84 -4.86
C PRO A 552 1.20 -2.37 -3.68
N SER A 553 1.20 -1.07 -3.35
CA SER A 553 1.96 -0.54 -2.21
C SER A 553 1.53 -1.16 -0.88
N ARG A 554 0.21 -1.30 -0.67
CA ARG A 554 -0.35 -2.00 0.49
C ARG A 554 0.15 -3.43 0.58
N HIS A 555 0.08 -4.19 -0.51
CA HIS A 555 0.52 -5.60 -0.52
C HIS A 555 2.04 -5.74 -0.36
N THR A 556 2.83 -4.91 -1.03
CA THR A 556 4.28 -5.02 -1.04
C THR A 556 4.93 -4.49 0.24
N TYR A 557 4.42 -3.40 0.81
CA TYR A 557 5.02 -2.72 1.97
C TYR A 557 4.16 -2.72 3.23
N GLY A 558 2.86 -3.04 3.14
CA GLY A 558 1.97 -3.03 4.31
C GLY A 558 1.54 -1.64 4.74
N VAL A 559 1.51 -0.67 3.81
CA VAL A 559 1.15 0.73 4.05
C VAL A 559 -0.20 1.04 3.38
N ASP A 560 -1.14 1.61 4.12
CA ASP A 560 -2.50 1.94 3.66
C ASP A 560 -2.65 3.44 3.38
N TYR A 561 -2.46 3.83 2.12
CA TYR A 561 -2.51 5.24 1.72
C TYR A 561 -3.87 5.90 1.92
N PHE A 562 -4.99 5.16 1.86
CA PHE A 562 -6.31 5.73 2.11
C PHE A 562 -6.51 6.06 3.58
N ALA A 563 -6.04 5.18 4.48
CA ALA A 563 -6.03 5.47 5.91
C ALA A 563 -5.17 6.71 6.21
N ILE A 564 -3.98 6.81 5.61
CA ILE A 564 -3.09 7.97 5.76
C ILE A 564 -3.75 9.26 5.28
N ARG A 565 -4.43 9.23 4.13
CA ARG A 565 -5.13 10.39 3.57
C ARG A 565 -6.21 10.92 4.52
N MET A 566 -6.99 10.04 5.13
CA MET A 566 -8.05 10.43 6.08
C MET A 566 -7.47 10.98 7.37
N LEU A 567 -6.43 10.35 7.93
CA LEU A 567 -5.78 10.82 9.14
C LEU A 567 -5.08 12.17 8.93
N ALA A 568 -4.52 12.41 7.75
CA ALA A 568 -3.98 13.72 7.37
C ALA A 568 -5.06 14.80 7.32
N ALA A 569 -6.22 14.51 6.72
CA ALA A 569 -7.36 15.43 6.66
C ALA A 569 -7.95 15.74 8.05
N LEU A 570 -7.83 14.81 9.00
CA LEU A 570 -8.21 15.00 10.40
C LEU A 570 -7.17 15.74 11.24
N GLY A 571 -5.91 15.79 10.78
CA GLY A 571 -4.79 16.23 11.61
C GLY A 571 -4.40 15.23 12.70
N ASP A 572 -4.74 13.94 12.55
CA ASP A 572 -4.42 12.88 13.51
C ASP A 572 -2.98 12.37 13.30
N LYS A 573 -2.02 13.15 13.81
CA LYS A 573 -0.59 12.97 13.58
C LYS A 573 -0.04 11.67 14.14
N GLU A 574 -0.48 11.27 15.33
CA GLU A 574 0.04 10.06 16.00
C GLU A 574 -0.38 8.80 15.26
N ARG A 575 -1.66 8.68 14.88
CA ARG A 575 -2.13 7.54 14.10
C ARG A 575 -1.57 7.56 12.69
N LEU A 576 -1.43 8.73 12.06
CA LEU A 576 -0.78 8.85 10.75
C LEU A 576 0.62 8.26 10.80
N ARG A 577 1.44 8.64 11.80
CA ARG A 577 2.78 8.06 11.99
C ARG A 577 2.73 6.54 12.19
N ALA A 578 1.82 6.07 13.04
CA ALA A 578 1.67 4.65 13.33
C ALA A 578 1.32 3.81 12.08
N VAL A 579 0.43 4.28 11.22
CA VAL A 579 0.00 3.53 10.02
C VAL A 579 0.95 3.67 8.81
N SER A 580 1.97 4.53 8.91
CA SER A 580 2.94 4.79 7.84
C SER A 580 4.14 3.84 7.85
N VAL A 581 4.16 2.85 8.75
CA VAL A 581 5.32 1.98 8.95
C VAL A 581 5.28 0.79 7.97
N PRO A 582 6.28 0.59 7.10
CA PRO A 582 6.31 -0.56 6.19
C PRO A 582 6.65 -1.88 6.92
N PHE A 583 6.63 -3.01 6.23
CA PHE A 583 7.15 -4.29 6.75
C PHE A 583 8.65 -4.21 7.08
N SER A 584 9.15 -5.16 7.88
CA SER A 584 10.56 -5.27 8.29
C SER A 584 11.10 -6.68 8.04
N HIS A 585 11.49 -6.95 6.79
CA HIS A 585 12.06 -8.24 6.42
C HIS A 585 13.59 -8.28 6.63
N PRO A 586 14.17 -9.47 6.91
CA PRO A 586 15.62 -9.64 6.86
C PRO A 586 16.15 -9.22 5.49
N LEU A 587 17.35 -8.63 5.46
CA LEU A 587 18.02 -8.23 4.21
C LEU A 587 17.96 -9.37 3.18
N ARG A 588 17.03 -9.27 2.22
CA ARG A 588 17.14 -10.01 0.98
C ARG A 588 18.29 -9.35 0.26
N ARG A 589 19.48 -9.97 0.30
CA ARG A 589 20.62 -9.52 -0.50
C ARG A 589 20.07 -9.35 -1.92
N HIS A 590 19.97 -8.11 -2.39
CA HIS A 590 19.66 -7.83 -3.77
C HIS A 590 20.79 -8.50 -4.53
N SER A 591 20.50 -9.64 -5.15
CA SER A 591 21.48 -10.40 -5.91
C SER A 591 21.87 -9.52 -7.08
N HIS A 592 22.96 -8.77 -6.89
CA HIS A 592 23.82 -8.01 -7.81
C HIS A 592 24.33 -6.73 -7.14
N HIS A 593 25.01 -6.85 -5.99
CA HIS A 593 25.94 -5.81 -5.54
C HIS A 593 27.30 -6.42 -5.17
N VAL A 594 28.30 -5.99 -5.93
CA VAL A 594 29.71 -5.98 -5.51
C VAL A 594 29.80 -5.08 -4.28
N ALA A 595 30.47 -5.57 -3.23
CA ALA A 595 30.64 -4.86 -1.97
C ALA A 595 31.34 -3.49 -2.18
N PRO A 596 30.98 -2.44 -1.43
CA PRO A 596 31.78 -1.22 -1.40
C PRO A 596 33.05 -1.48 -0.59
N PHE A 597 34.20 -1.13 -1.14
CA PHE A 597 35.43 -0.93 -0.39
C PHE A 597 35.19 0.15 0.67
N SER A 598 35.25 -0.20 1.95
CA SER A 598 35.33 0.75 3.06
C SER A 598 36.78 0.84 3.54
N HIS A 599 37.44 1.96 3.29
CA HIS A 599 38.65 2.32 4.03
C HIS A 599 38.28 3.17 5.26
N HIS A 600 38.72 2.66 6.41
CA HIS A 600 39.06 3.35 7.65
C HIS A 600 37.96 4.12 8.41
N ALA A 601 37.42 3.49 9.46
CA ALA A 601 37.17 4.15 10.74
C ALA A 601 37.21 3.13 11.90
N HIS A 602 37.95 3.52 12.93
CA HIS A 602 38.36 2.84 14.16
C HIS A 602 37.46 1.72 14.76
N HIS A 603 38.10 0.58 15.02
CA HIS A 603 37.68 -0.44 15.98
C HIS A 603 37.66 0.14 17.40
N HIS A 604 36.52 0.05 18.11
CA HIS A 604 36.45 -0.44 19.49
C HIS A 604 34.99 -0.82 19.84
N HIS A 605 34.84 -2.00 20.44
CA HIS A 605 33.61 -2.62 20.99
C HIS A 605 32.52 -3.11 20.01
N ALA A 606 32.78 -4.26 19.36
CA ALA A 606 31.73 -5.05 18.72
C ALA A 606 31.84 -6.54 19.13
N HIS A 607 31.13 -6.93 20.19
CA HIS A 607 30.87 -8.35 20.47
C HIS A 607 29.41 -8.69 20.86
N HIS A 608 28.44 -7.77 20.72
CA HIS A 608 27.03 -8.05 21.04
C HIS A 608 25.97 -7.60 20.01
N ALA A 609 26.33 -7.20 18.78
CA ALA A 609 25.37 -6.64 17.81
C ALA A 609 25.07 -7.52 16.58
N ALA A 610 25.05 -8.85 16.71
CA ALA A 610 24.87 -9.77 15.57
C ALA A 610 23.41 -10.20 15.29
N HIS A 611 22.38 -9.50 15.80
CA HIS A 611 20.98 -9.98 15.74
C HIS A 611 19.94 -9.09 15.04
N ASN A 612 20.27 -7.96 14.41
CA ASN A 612 19.25 -7.11 13.76
C ASN A 612 19.63 -6.57 12.36
N ASN A 613 20.03 -7.44 11.43
CA ASN A 613 20.18 -7.09 10.00
C ASN A 613 18.83 -7.13 9.24
N ARG A 614 17.82 -6.41 9.72
CA ARG A 614 16.51 -6.24 9.05
C ARG A 614 16.38 -4.83 8.50
N THR A 615 15.82 -4.70 7.29
CA THR A 615 15.56 -3.40 6.67
C THR A 615 14.06 -3.21 6.49
N PRO A 616 13.49 -2.07 6.91
CA PRO A 616 12.14 -1.70 6.55
C PRO A 616 11.98 -1.71 5.02
N GLY A 617 10.90 -2.27 4.50
CA GLY A 617 10.67 -2.31 3.06
C GLY A 617 9.80 -3.46 2.58
N ALA A 618 9.97 -3.81 1.31
CA ALA A 618 9.14 -4.76 0.59
C ALA A 618 9.27 -6.20 1.11
N GLN A 619 8.16 -6.94 1.19
CA GLN A 619 8.19 -8.38 1.51
C GLN A 619 8.59 -9.27 0.32
N TYR A 620 8.39 -8.78 -0.92
CA TYR A 620 8.72 -9.45 -2.18
C TYR A 620 8.89 -8.43 -3.32
N PHE A 621 9.31 -8.91 -4.49
CA PHE A 621 9.16 -8.16 -5.74
C PHE A 621 7.74 -8.33 -6.27
N SER A 622 7.14 -7.27 -6.80
CA SER A 622 5.82 -7.34 -7.41
C SER A 622 5.77 -6.60 -8.73
N ARG A 623 4.88 -7.07 -9.60
CA ARG A 623 4.57 -6.40 -10.87
C ARG A 623 3.07 -6.30 -11.03
N LEU A 624 2.58 -5.08 -11.17
CA LEU A 624 1.25 -4.81 -11.67
C LEU A 624 1.31 -4.89 -13.20
N VAL A 625 0.44 -5.67 -13.82
CA VAL A 625 0.26 -5.69 -15.27
C VAL A 625 -1.13 -5.23 -15.62
N TYR A 626 -1.24 -4.38 -16.65
CA TYR A 626 -2.50 -3.94 -17.20
C TYR A 626 -2.89 -4.83 -18.38
N ILE A 627 -4.13 -5.30 -18.43
CA ILE A 627 -4.63 -6.14 -19.53
C ILE A 627 -5.28 -5.22 -20.57
N PRO A 628 -4.64 -4.89 -21.71
CA PRO A 628 -5.23 -3.99 -22.70
C PRO A 628 -6.43 -4.65 -23.40
N VAL A 629 -7.39 -3.83 -23.84
CA VAL A 629 -8.44 -4.29 -24.76
C VAL A 629 -7.79 -4.56 -26.14
N PRO A 630 -7.87 -5.77 -26.70
CA PRO A 630 -7.19 -6.11 -27.95
C PRO A 630 -7.88 -5.55 -29.20
N SER A 631 -9.20 -5.42 -29.19
CA SER A 631 -10.01 -4.92 -30.31
C SER A 631 -11.33 -4.31 -29.82
N ASN A 632 -11.99 -3.52 -30.67
CA ASN A 632 -13.33 -3.00 -30.37
C ASN A 632 -14.36 -4.12 -30.54
N GLY A 633 -15.43 -4.12 -29.74
CA GLY A 633 -16.56 -5.04 -29.91
C GLY A 633 -17.24 -5.40 -28.60
N ILE A 634 -17.92 -6.54 -28.58
CA ILE A 634 -18.60 -7.09 -27.41
C ILE A 634 -17.72 -8.16 -26.76
N LEU A 635 -17.43 -7.97 -25.48
CA LEU A 635 -16.62 -8.89 -24.68
C LEU A 635 -17.37 -10.19 -24.42
N GLN A 636 -16.73 -11.33 -24.70
CA GLN A 636 -17.23 -12.66 -24.37
C GLN A 636 -16.24 -13.41 -23.49
N TRP A 637 -16.71 -13.91 -22.37
CA TRP A 637 -15.91 -14.72 -21.45
C TRP A 637 -15.78 -16.16 -21.98
N ALA A 638 -14.56 -16.69 -21.96
CA ALA A 638 -14.22 -17.95 -22.62
C ALA A 638 -14.93 -19.21 -22.06
N ARG A 639 -15.46 -19.17 -20.84
CA ARG A 639 -16.21 -20.29 -20.24
C ARG A 639 -17.69 -19.95 -20.11
N GLN A 640 -18.52 -20.70 -20.83
CA GLN A 640 -19.98 -20.68 -20.66
C GLN A 640 -20.35 -21.02 -19.21
N GLY A 641 -20.94 -20.06 -18.48
CA GLY A 641 -21.31 -20.19 -17.06
C GLY A 641 -20.86 -19.08 -16.10
N HIS A 642 -20.46 -17.90 -16.60
CA HIS A 642 -20.16 -16.67 -15.83
C HIS A 642 -18.90 -16.69 -14.93
N MET A 643 -17.86 -17.45 -15.29
CA MET A 643 -16.55 -17.35 -14.60
C MET A 643 -15.74 -16.19 -15.16
N SER A 644 -15.25 -15.30 -14.29
CA SER A 644 -14.42 -14.16 -14.70
C SER A 644 -13.14 -14.64 -15.43
N PRO A 645 -12.61 -13.86 -16.39
CA PRO A 645 -11.37 -14.22 -17.10
C PRO A 645 -10.19 -14.45 -16.16
N SER A 646 -10.10 -13.66 -15.09
CA SER A 646 -9.06 -13.81 -14.07
C SER A 646 -9.19 -15.11 -13.27
N ASP A 647 -10.42 -15.55 -12.94
CA ASP A 647 -10.62 -16.82 -12.23
C ASP A 647 -10.40 -18.03 -13.13
N ASP A 648 -10.81 -17.96 -14.40
CA ASP A 648 -10.50 -18.99 -15.40
C ASP A 648 -8.98 -19.12 -15.62
N LEU A 649 -8.25 -18.00 -15.66
CA LEU A 649 -6.78 -18.02 -15.72
C LEU A 649 -6.19 -18.78 -14.53
N LYS A 650 -6.61 -18.46 -13.29
CA LYS A 650 -6.10 -19.13 -12.08
C LYS A 650 -6.41 -20.63 -12.09
N LEU A 651 -7.58 -21.02 -12.60
CA LEU A 651 -7.97 -22.43 -12.70
C LEU A 651 -7.13 -23.19 -13.74
N ARG A 652 -6.85 -22.60 -14.89
CA ARG A 652 -6.06 -23.23 -15.98
C ARG A 652 -4.56 -23.23 -15.73
N ARG A 653 -4.05 -22.23 -15.00
CA ARG A 653 -2.62 -22.00 -14.74
C ARG A 653 -2.37 -21.92 -13.24
N PRO A 654 -2.47 -23.04 -12.49
CA PRO A 654 -2.19 -23.06 -11.06
C PRO A 654 -0.75 -22.62 -10.72
N ASP A 655 0.18 -22.82 -11.66
CA ASP A 655 1.57 -22.35 -11.60
C ASP A 655 1.69 -20.82 -11.66
N LEU A 656 0.74 -20.12 -12.29
CA LEU A 656 0.67 -18.65 -12.23
C LEU A 656 -0.18 -18.19 -11.04
N ALA A 657 -1.23 -18.94 -10.70
CA ALA A 657 -2.15 -18.61 -9.62
C ALA A 657 -1.45 -18.45 -8.26
N GLU A 658 -0.40 -19.23 -7.99
CA GLU A 658 0.39 -19.10 -6.75
C GLU A 658 1.12 -17.75 -6.62
N HIS A 659 1.37 -17.09 -7.74
CA HIS A 659 2.02 -15.78 -7.81
C HIS A 659 1.03 -14.62 -7.90
N ILE A 660 -0.24 -14.85 -8.24
CA ILE A 660 -1.25 -13.81 -8.35
C ILE A 660 -1.73 -13.42 -6.95
N VAL A 661 -1.47 -12.17 -6.58
CA VAL A 661 -1.90 -11.57 -5.30
C VAL A 661 -3.30 -10.99 -5.42
N LEU A 662 -3.55 -10.29 -6.53
CA LEU A 662 -4.81 -9.65 -6.83
C LEU A 662 -5.06 -9.70 -8.33
N ALA A 663 -6.31 -9.92 -8.71
CA ALA A 663 -6.77 -9.78 -10.08
C ALA A 663 -8.14 -9.09 -10.07
N VAL A 664 -8.31 -8.10 -10.94
CA VAL A 664 -9.54 -7.32 -11.03
C VAL A 664 -9.91 -7.17 -12.50
N ASP A 665 -11.08 -7.70 -12.85
CA ASP A 665 -11.71 -7.51 -14.16
C ASP A 665 -12.67 -6.31 -14.09
N TYR A 666 -12.63 -5.42 -15.08
CA TYR A 666 -13.42 -4.18 -15.09
C TYR A 666 -14.76 -4.30 -15.80
N TYR A 667 -14.90 -5.31 -16.66
CA TYR A 667 -16.05 -5.51 -17.52
C TYR A 667 -16.71 -6.85 -17.22
N ALA A 668 -18.02 -6.89 -17.33
CA ALA A 668 -18.83 -8.10 -17.30
C ALA A 668 -18.85 -8.78 -18.68
N ASP A 669 -19.31 -10.03 -18.70
CA ASP A 669 -19.62 -10.75 -19.94
C ASP A 669 -20.73 -10.02 -20.71
N GLY A 670 -20.52 -9.74 -22.00
CA GLY A 670 -21.43 -8.99 -22.85
C GLY A 670 -21.23 -7.47 -22.86
N ASP A 671 -20.29 -6.92 -22.09
CA ASP A 671 -20.00 -5.48 -22.11
C ASP A 671 -19.34 -5.05 -23.43
N ARG A 672 -19.65 -3.82 -23.87
CA ARG A 672 -18.99 -3.19 -25.01
C ARG A 672 -17.65 -2.62 -24.59
N VAL A 673 -16.61 -2.88 -25.38
CA VAL A 673 -15.24 -2.41 -25.14
C VAL A 673 -14.65 -1.75 -26.38
N SER A 674 -13.80 -0.76 -26.16
CA SER A 674 -13.00 -0.10 -27.20
C SER A 674 -11.51 -0.15 -26.84
N THR A 675 -10.63 -0.22 -27.83
CA THR A 675 -9.16 -0.21 -27.63
C THR A 675 -8.67 1.08 -26.99
N PHE A 676 -9.31 2.19 -27.36
CA PHE A 676 -9.07 3.50 -26.80
C PHE A 676 -10.36 4.11 -26.31
N THR A 677 -10.26 4.78 -25.17
CA THR A 677 -11.28 5.72 -24.68
C THR A 677 -10.54 7.02 -24.46
N ASP A 678 -11.06 8.11 -25.03
CA ASP A 678 -10.56 9.44 -24.67
C ASP A 678 -9.08 9.71 -24.97
N GLY A 679 -8.51 8.98 -25.94
CA GLY A 679 -7.10 9.13 -26.34
C GLY A 679 -6.11 8.36 -25.47
N ALA A 680 -6.58 7.58 -24.49
CA ALA A 680 -5.79 6.66 -23.69
C ALA A 680 -6.20 5.20 -23.96
N ARG A 681 -5.30 4.25 -23.67
CA ARG A 681 -5.63 2.82 -23.79
C ARG A 681 -6.70 2.43 -22.78
N THR A 682 -7.68 1.66 -23.26
CA THR A 682 -8.63 0.98 -22.39
C THR A 682 -8.03 -0.36 -21.95
N TYR A 683 -8.32 -0.75 -20.71
CA TYR A 683 -7.87 -2.02 -20.14
C TYR A 683 -9.07 -2.86 -19.71
N LEU A 684 -9.02 -4.17 -19.91
CA LEU A 684 -10.01 -5.13 -19.41
C LEU A 684 -9.90 -5.39 -17.91
N GLY A 685 -8.71 -5.17 -17.35
CA GLY A 685 -8.44 -5.44 -15.95
C GLY A 685 -6.99 -5.16 -15.58
N HIS A 686 -6.63 -5.47 -14.35
CA HIS A 686 -5.24 -5.49 -13.89
C HIS A 686 -4.97 -6.68 -12.98
N ILE A 687 -3.72 -7.14 -12.98
CA ILE A 687 -3.27 -8.26 -12.16
C ILE A 687 -1.97 -7.88 -11.46
N LEU A 688 -1.94 -8.06 -10.14
CA LEU A 688 -0.73 -7.93 -9.33
C LEU A 688 -0.12 -9.31 -9.10
N VAL A 689 1.11 -9.51 -9.57
CA VAL A 689 1.89 -10.72 -9.33
C VAL A 689 3.04 -10.46 -8.36
N LYS A 690 3.48 -11.50 -7.64
CA LYS A 690 4.62 -11.44 -6.73
C LYS A 690 5.68 -12.50 -7.03
N SER A 691 6.93 -12.18 -6.71
CA SER A 691 8.04 -13.14 -6.60
C SER A 691 8.85 -12.89 -5.33
N THR A 692 9.02 -13.95 -4.55
CA THR A 692 9.97 -14.00 -3.43
C THR A 692 11.37 -14.47 -3.87
N VAL A 693 11.62 -14.68 -5.16
CA VAL A 693 12.90 -15.17 -5.67
C VAL A 693 13.71 -14.03 -6.27
N SER A 694 13.15 -13.35 -7.27
CA SER A 694 13.85 -12.26 -7.96
C SER A 694 12.88 -11.32 -8.67
N ARG A 695 13.36 -10.10 -8.94
CA ARG A 695 12.65 -9.12 -9.75
C ARG A 695 12.37 -9.65 -11.17
N LYS A 696 13.36 -10.29 -11.80
CA LYS A 696 13.22 -10.92 -13.12
C LYS A 696 12.05 -11.90 -13.15
N GLN A 697 11.90 -12.76 -12.13
CA GLN A 697 10.80 -13.71 -12.07
C GLN A 697 9.44 -13.01 -11.96
N ALA A 698 9.33 -11.94 -11.17
CA ALA A 698 8.08 -11.16 -11.11
C ALA A 698 7.69 -10.60 -12.49
N ILE A 699 8.67 -10.16 -13.28
CA ILE A 699 8.45 -9.69 -14.66
C ILE A 699 8.04 -10.83 -15.59
N GLU A 700 8.75 -11.95 -15.54
CA GLU A 700 8.44 -13.15 -16.33
C GLU A 700 7.02 -13.66 -16.04
N VAL A 701 6.65 -13.79 -14.77
CA VAL A 701 5.30 -14.20 -14.36
C VAL A 701 4.25 -13.20 -14.84
N GLY A 702 4.48 -11.90 -14.72
CA GLY A 702 3.55 -10.88 -15.22
C GLY A 702 3.33 -10.97 -16.73
N ASN A 703 4.41 -11.21 -17.49
CA ASN A 703 4.34 -11.38 -18.94
C ASN A 703 3.63 -12.68 -19.34
N GLU A 704 3.84 -13.77 -18.59
CA GLU A 704 3.12 -15.03 -18.82
C GLU A 704 1.63 -14.93 -18.43
N VAL A 705 1.28 -14.15 -17.40
CA VAL A 705 -0.11 -13.82 -17.07
C VAL A 705 -0.79 -13.10 -18.23
N LEU A 706 -0.14 -12.10 -18.81
CA LEU A 706 -0.67 -11.37 -19.98
C LEU A 706 -0.96 -12.32 -21.15
N LYS A 707 -0.05 -13.25 -21.46
CA LYS A 707 -0.23 -14.25 -22.53
C LYS A 707 -1.31 -15.29 -22.22
N ALA A 708 -1.49 -15.62 -20.94
CA ALA A 708 -2.43 -16.66 -20.49
C ALA A 708 -3.86 -16.14 -20.26
N PHE A 709 -4.04 -14.81 -20.23
CA PHE A 709 -5.33 -14.15 -20.13
C PHE A 709 -6.10 -14.34 -21.44
N ARG A 710 -7.32 -14.87 -21.34
CA ARG A 710 -8.13 -15.24 -22.51
C ARG A 710 -9.48 -14.58 -22.43
N VAL A 711 -9.81 -13.85 -23.48
CA VAL A 711 -11.14 -13.28 -23.76
C VAL A 711 -11.40 -13.41 -25.24
N GLU A 712 -12.66 -13.45 -25.62
CA GLU A 712 -13.09 -13.30 -27.01
C GLU A 712 -13.76 -11.92 -27.13
N ILE A 713 -13.57 -11.25 -28.27
CA ILE A 713 -14.27 -10.01 -28.59
C ILE A 713 -14.91 -10.23 -29.95
N VAL A 714 -16.24 -10.20 -29.97
CA VAL A 714 -17.02 -10.37 -31.18
C VAL A 714 -17.28 -9.00 -31.78
N GLU A 715 -16.96 -8.83 -33.06
CA GLU A 715 -17.28 -7.63 -33.81
C GLU A 715 -18.81 -7.48 -33.89
N GLU A 716 -19.32 -6.29 -33.63
CA GLU A 716 -20.72 -5.98 -33.96
C GLU A 716 -20.87 -6.05 -35.47
N VAL A 717 -21.72 -6.98 -35.94
CA VAL A 717 -22.25 -6.90 -37.30
C VAL A 717 -23.39 -5.88 -37.24
N ASP A 718 -23.20 -4.75 -37.93
CA ASP A 718 -24.18 -3.65 -38.05
C ASP A 718 -25.60 -4.10 -38.42
#